data_AF-A0AAN7BX37-F1
#
_entry.id   AF-A0AAN7BX37-F1
#
_cell.length_a   1.000
_cell.length_b   1.000
_cell.length_c   1.000
_cell.angle_alpha   90.00
_cell.angle_beta   90.00
_cell.angle_gamma   90.00
#
_symmetry.space_group_name_H-M   'P 1'
#
loop_
_entity.id
_entity.type
_entity.pdbx_description
1 polymer ?
#
loop_
_entity_poly.entity_id
_entity_poly.type
_entity_poly.pdbx_seq_one_letter_code
_entity_poly.pdbx_strand_id
1 'polypeptide(L)'
;MKGHGVVALGGLLAKRQPPASDLTRIRKRASTYEEVINNEEARGGYFATCRLGTPAQNLVLQLDTGSSDIWVPDSNAKVCTASGTEGCALGSFDPSRSSTFEVVGDNEFDINYVDGSSSKGDYFTDLFEIGGATIQNMTMGLGQQTDIAYGLVGVGYAVNEAIVGTTQSLSSVYPNLPVNMVNENLINTVAYSLWLNDLDSSSGSILFGGIDTGKYVGDLTRINILPNSQKLYTSFMVPLTSLEATSPSGSDTLTSLRFPISVVLDSGTTLSYLPNDLAAQVWKEVGAIYSPQFQLAVLPCDMANSKGHFSFGFSGPDGPRIKVFMDELVLDLMSGPAPVFRTGPYKGMTACEFGIQNFTSGPYLLGDTFLRSAYVVYDLINNQIGLAATDFNSTKTNIVPFESLSAHIPSATAAQDQSAATNKPSVTTPAYAASPGNDNDGYDTPGICGEFVEMKKQHGIGMLGPGFLSFVRMRVIRAVATLNSGRAAATRVGVRHIGLTCRVASHTQSSTSHLQQAKELAAANMSVEAAAARRTPEEIQRIARVRNIGIAAHIDSGKTTVSERVLFYTGKSKAIHEVRGRDGVGAKMDSMELERERGITIQSAATFADWKKVENGKEETYHFNLIDTPGHIDFTIEVERAMRVLDGAVMVLCAVSGVQSQTITVDRQMKRYNVPRISFVNKMDRMGANPFKAVEMINNKLKVPAAAIQIPIGSEKEFEGVVDLIEMRSIRNDGLRGINVKVSKEIPAHLKELAAEKRQELIEKLADVDDEIAEMFLDEVTPTPAQIKAAIRRATIARKFTPVLMGSALADKCVQPMLDAVCDYLPAPEDVPNMALDRSKNEEPVALIPYNSLPFVGLAFKLEENPYGQLTYMRVYQGTLKKGSYLFNTRNDKKVRIPRIVRMHSNEMEDAAEIGAGEICAVFGVECASGDTFTDGRLPYGMSSMYVPDAVMSLSIKPKRSSDADAFSKAMNRFMREDPTFRLHVDEESEETIISGMGELHLDIYVERLRREYKVDCETGKPRVAYRETISRRADFDFLLKRQSGGPGDYARVVGFIEPNEKDKEANYFESRVVGGNIPEKYLSACGKGFEEACLKGPLLGHRVIGASLIVTDGATHVTDSSDYAFNLATQMAFRKTFPDAGGVVLEPLMKTTITAPAEFQGAVLMLMNKRGNIVDTEVGSDEFTMIAECSLNAMFGFSTHLRAATQGKGEFSMEFSHYSAAPPHLQKELVANYQKELDSKRTK
;
A
#
# COMPACT_ATOMS: atom_id res chain seq x y z
N MET A 1 -1.24 86.46 16.54
CA MET A 1 -1.52 86.39 18.00
C MET A 1 -0.78 85.18 18.58
N LYS A 2 -0.45 85.16 19.88
CA LYS A 2 0.45 84.16 20.52
C LYS A 2 -0.29 82.99 21.21
N GLY A 3 0.43 81.87 21.39
CA GLY A 3 0.16 80.73 22.29
C GLY A 3 0.75 79.44 21.68
N HIS A 4 1.78 78.74 22.19
CA HIS A 4 1.94 78.09 23.52
C HIS A 4 0.76 77.13 23.83
N GLY A 5 0.82 75.94 24.44
CA GLY A 5 1.83 75.11 25.15
C GLY A 5 1.07 74.20 26.16
N VAL A 6 1.59 73.12 26.77
CA VAL A 6 2.86 72.39 26.65
C VAL A 6 2.69 70.99 27.33
N VAL A 7 3.20 69.91 26.71
CA VAL A 7 3.63 68.58 27.29
C VAL A 7 2.65 67.68 28.12
N ALA A 8 2.67 66.37 27.77
CA ALA A 8 2.47 65.08 28.49
C ALA A 8 1.92 65.03 29.95
N LEU A 9 1.24 63.95 30.42
CA LEU A 9 1.68 62.53 30.43
C LEU A 9 0.56 61.52 30.83
N GLY A 10 0.59 60.30 30.27
CA GLY A 10 0.31 59.04 31.00
C GLY A 10 -1.10 58.41 31.06
N GLY A 11 -1.24 57.19 30.51
CA GLY A 11 -1.96 56.09 31.17
C GLY A 11 -3.27 55.54 30.56
N LEU A 12 -3.29 54.23 30.28
CA LEU A 12 -4.45 53.33 30.07
C LEU A 12 -5.41 53.63 28.88
N LEU A 13 -5.13 53.00 27.75
CA LEU A 13 -6.08 52.80 26.65
C LEU A 13 -6.66 51.37 26.68
N ALA A 14 -7.94 51.26 27.04
CA ALA A 14 -8.71 50.04 26.78
C ALA A 14 -8.86 49.85 25.26
N LYS A 15 -8.55 48.66 24.74
CA LYS A 15 -8.82 48.32 23.34
C LYS A 15 -10.29 47.94 23.17
N ARG A 16 -10.95 48.58 22.20
CA ARG A 16 -12.34 48.30 21.81
C ARG A 16 -12.45 46.93 21.13
N GLN A 17 -13.48 46.15 21.47
CA GLN A 17 -13.95 45.05 20.63
C GLN A 17 -14.53 45.59 19.30
N PRO A 18 -14.36 44.89 18.17
CA PRO A 18 -15.10 45.15 16.94
C PRO A 18 -16.52 44.53 17.00
N PRO A 19 -17.47 45.01 16.18
CA PRO A 19 -18.86 44.53 16.22
C PRO A 19 -19.02 43.14 15.59
N ALA A 20 -19.94 42.35 16.16
CA ALA A 20 -20.15 40.93 15.88
C ALA A 20 -20.96 40.65 14.59
N SER A 21 -20.54 41.16 13.43
CA SER A 21 -21.29 40.97 12.17
C SER A 21 -20.44 40.66 10.92
N ASP A 22 -19.21 40.16 11.06
CA ASP A 22 -18.32 39.85 9.92
C ASP A 22 -17.61 38.48 10.01
N LEU A 23 -18.00 37.60 10.95
CA LEU A 23 -17.41 36.26 11.13
C LEU A 23 -18.13 35.14 10.34
N THR A 24 -19.36 35.36 9.86
CA THR A 24 -20.17 34.36 9.15
C THR A 24 -19.87 34.31 7.64
N ARG A 25 -18.58 34.15 7.28
CA ARG A 25 -18.14 33.81 5.92
C ARG A 25 -17.33 32.51 5.89
N ILE A 26 -18.00 31.42 6.26
CA ILE A 26 -17.51 30.05 6.07
C ILE A 26 -17.23 29.85 4.57
N ARG A 27 -15.93 29.75 4.22
CA ARG A 27 -15.51 29.37 2.88
C ARG A 27 -15.59 27.86 2.76
N LYS A 28 -16.65 27.37 2.12
CA LYS A 28 -16.79 25.95 1.71
C LYS A 28 -15.60 25.54 0.82
N ARG A 29 -14.53 25.03 1.43
CA ARG A 29 -13.49 24.23 0.76
C ARG A 29 -14.04 22.81 0.67
N ALA A 30 -13.88 22.16 -0.48
CA ALA A 30 -14.78 21.08 -0.91
C ALA A 30 -14.68 19.73 -0.16
N SER A 31 -14.03 19.67 1.01
CA SER A 31 -13.78 18.41 1.75
C SER A 31 -13.45 18.57 3.24
N THR A 32 -13.78 19.71 3.88
CA THR A 32 -13.46 20.00 5.29
C THR A 32 -14.54 20.84 5.96
N TYR A 33 -14.85 20.54 7.22
CA TYR A 33 -15.88 21.24 8.02
C TYR A 33 -15.35 21.57 9.42
N GLU A 34 -15.62 22.78 9.91
CA GLU A 34 -15.09 23.31 11.18
C GLU A 34 -16.26 23.77 12.05
N GLU A 35 -16.25 23.37 13.33
CA GLU A 35 -17.19 23.83 14.35
C GLU A 35 -16.41 24.50 15.50
N VAL A 36 -16.95 25.62 16.00
CA VAL A 36 -16.39 26.33 17.15
C VAL A 36 -16.98 25.73 18.42
N ILE A 37 -16.11 25.19 19.28
CA ILE A 37 -16.50 24.61 20.57
C ILE A 37 -16.33 25.65 21.67
N ASN A 38 -17.33 25.83 22.51
CA ASN A 38 -17.30 26.79 23.62
C ASN A 38 -16.78 26.10 24.88
N ASN A 39 -15.90 26.76 25.62
CA ASN A 39 -15.41 26.33 26.93
C ASN A 39 -16.41 26.82 28.00
N GLU A 40 -17.09 25.92 28.71
CA GLU A 40 -17.94 26.31 29.85
C GLU A 40 -17.13 26.19 31.16
N GLU A 41 -16.37 27.24 31.48
CA GLU A 41 -15.48 27.34 32.67
C GLU A 41 -16.13 26.84 33.97
N ALA A 42 -17.44 27.08 34.16
CA ALA A 42 -18.18 26.69 35.35
C ALA A 42 -18.56 25.19 35.42
N ARG A 43 -18.44 24.45 34.32
CA ARG A 43 -18.74 23.00 34.20
C ARG A 43 -17.55 22.16 33.72
N GLY A 44 -16.48 22.79 33.23
CA GLY A 44 -15.21 22.16 32.91
C GLY A 44 -15.12 21.47 31.54
N GLY A 45 -16.16 21.52 30.70
CA GLY A 45 -16.21 20.82 29.40
C GLY A 45 -16.31 21.74 28.19
N TYR A 46 -16.03 21.16 27.01
CA TYR A 46 -16.15 21.82 25.71
C TYR A 46 -17.45 21.42 24.99
N PHE A 47 -18.18 22.40 24.47
CA PHE A 47 -19.52 22.19 23.91
C PHE A 47 -19.67 22.70 22.47
N ALA A 48 -20.22 21.86 21.58
CA ALA A 48 -20.53 22.18 20.19
C ALA A 48 -22.01 22.58 20.03
N THR A 49 -22.31 23.48 19.08
CA THR A 49 -23.70 23.85 18.78
C THR A 49 -24.22 22.98 17.64
N CYS A 50 -25.20 22.13 17.94
CA CYS A 50 -25.76 21.16 16.98
C CYS A 50 -27.21 21.51 16.64
N ARG A 51 -27.67 21.13 15.45
CA ARG A 51 -29.08 21.30 15.04
C ARG A 51 -29.69 19.96 14.66
N LEU A 52 -30.82 19.63 15.27
CA LEU A 52 -31.45 18.31 15.17
C LEU A 52 -32.91 18.41 14.67
N GLY A 53 -33.27 17.57 13.70
CA GLY A 53 -34.66 17.38 13.26
C GLY A 53 -35.19 18.35 12.20
N THR A 54 -36.45 18.15 11.81
CA THR A 54 -37.14 18.95 10.78
C THR A 54 -38.51 19.44 11.26
N PRO A 55 -38.68 20.74 11.59
CA PRO A 55 -37.70 21.82 11.57
C PRO A 55 -36.63 21.72 12.67
N ALA A 56 -35.41 22.15 12.35
CA ALA A 56 -34.24 21.97 13.20
C ALA A 56 -34.33 22.69 14.56
N GLN A 57 -34.11 21.93 15.61
CA GLN A 57 -34.01 22.33 17.01
C GLN A 57 -32.54 22.53 17.37
N ASN A 58 -32.18 23.66 17.97
CA ASN A 58 -30.79 23.96 18.34
C ASN A 58 -30.50 23.42 19.74
N LEU A 59 -29.48 22.58 19.88
CA LEU A 59 -29.01 22.04 21.16
C LEU A 59 -27.50 22.31 21.29
N VAL A 60 -27.02 22.39 22.53
CA VAL A 60 -25.60 22.52 22.87
C VAL A 60 -25.18 21.22 23.55
N LEU A 61 -24.21 20.53 22.95
CA LEU A 61 -23.82 19.15 23.32
C LEU A 61 -22.33 19.12 23.65
N GLN A 62 -21.93 18.36 24.67
CA GLN A 62 -20.50 18.24 25.03
C GLN A 62 -19.77 17.42 23.97
N LEU A 63 -18.58 17.86 23.58
CA LEU A 63 -17.70 17.11 22.70
C LEU A 63 -16.94 16.05 23.49
N ASP A 64 -17.13 14.79 23.14
CA ASP A 64 -16.49 13.65 23.80
C ASP A 64 -15.76 12.79 22.76
N THR A 65 -14.43 12.74 22.89
CA THR A 65 -13.59 11.89 22.02
C THR A 65 -13.50 10.43 22.52
N GLY A 66 -13.81 10.17 23.78
CA GLY A 66 -13.83 8.83 24.36
C GLY A 66 -15.05 8.02 23.94
N SER A 67 -16.22 8.66 23.84
CA SER A 67 -17.45 8.03 23.33
C SER A 67 -17.61 8.12 21.80
N SER A 68 -18.55 7.34 21.27
CA SER A 68 -18.81 7.24 19.82
C SER A 68 -20.27 7.50 19.44
N ASP A 69 -21.19 7.33 20.40
CA ASP A 69 -22.59 7.66 20.24
C ASP A 69 -22.82 9.17 20.30
N ILE A 70 -23.71 9.68 19.44
CA ILE A 70 -24.37 10.98 19.68
C ILE A 70 -25.65 10.69 20.44
N TRP A 71 -25.91 11.40 21.53
CA TRP A 71 -27.18 11.26 22.24
C TRP A 71 -27.62 12.57 22.88
N VAL A 72 -28.95 12.71 23.03
CA VAL A 72 -29.59 13.94 23.52
C VAL A 72 -30.67 13.60 24.56
N PRO A 73 -30.84 14.41 25.62
CA PRO A 73 -31.89 14.18 26.61
C PRO A 73 -33.26 14.52 26.03
N ASP A 74 -34.27 13.68 26.32
CA ASP A 74 -35.66 13.94 25.93
C ASP A 74 -36.20 15.16 26.72
N SER A 75 -36.91 16.04 26.03
CA SER A 75 -37.79 17.07 26.62
C SER A 75 -38.64 16.61 27.80
N ASN A 76 -39.10 15.36 27.79
CA ASN A 76 -39.93 14.73 28.83
C ASN A 76 -39.12 14.03 29.93
N ALA A 77 -37.80 13.95 29.82
CA ALA A 77 -36.95 13.31 30.82
C ALA A 77 -37.11 13.97 32.20
N LYS A 78 -36.97 13.18 33.26
CA LYS A 78 -37.16 13.65 34.64
C LYS A 78 -36.23 14.81 35.02
N VAL A 79 -35.01 14.82 34.48
CA VAL A 79 -34.03 15.89 34.73
C VAL A 79 -34.41 17.18 33.97
N CYS A 80 -34.92 17.07 32.73
CA CYS A 80 -35.37 18.24 31.95
C CYS A 80 -36.68 18.86 32.45
N THR A 81 -37.53 18.08 33.12
CA THR A 81 -38.83 18.54 33.66
C THR A 81 -38.76 19.06 35.10
N ALA A 82 -37.59 18.99 35.75
CA ALA A 82 -37.36 19.49 37.11
C ALA A 82 -37.38 21.03 37.17
N SER A 83 -38.09 21.60 38.15
CA SER A 83 -38.28 23.05 38.30
C SER A 83 -37.12 23.72 39.04
N GLY A 84 -36.07 24.15 38.34
CA GLY A 84 -34.94 24.89 38.93
C GLY A 84 -33.79 25.14 37.96
N THR A 85 -32.61 25.45 38.48
CA THR A 85 -31.34 25.50 37.73
C THR A 85 -30.81 24.11 37.30
N GLU A 86 -31.52 23.04 37.68
CA GLU A 86 -31.21 21.64 37.37
C GLU A 86 -31.85 21.14 36.06
N GLY A 87 -32.68 21.96 35.40
CA GLY A 87 -33.26 21.63 34.09
C GLY A 87 -32.21 21.62 32.97
N CYS A 88 -32.58 21.03 31.81
CA CYS A 88 -31.71 20.86 30.64
C CYS A 88 -31.43 22.19 29.91
N ALA A 89 -30.66 23.07 30.55
CA ALA A 89 -30.40 24.45 30.12
C ALA A 89 -29.59 24.55 28.81
N LEU A 90 -28.81 23.51 28.48
CA LEU A 90 -28.08 23.38 27.21
C LEU A 90 -28.95 22.85 26.06
N GLY A 91 -30.23 22.56 26.35
CA GLY A 91 -31.21 22.08 25.39
C GLY A 91 -31.60 20.62 25.62
N SER A 92 -32.81 20.29 25.20
CA SER A 92 -33.35 18.93 25.13
C SER A 92 -34.08 18.76 23.80
N PHE A 93 -34.20 17.52 23.34
CA PHE A 93 -34.84 17.22 22.07
C PHE A 93 -36.30 16.84 22.31
N ASP A 94 -37.21 17.43 21.53
CA ASP A 94 -38.64 17.10 21.53
C ASP A 94 -38.97 16.34 20.24
N PRO A 95 -39.16 15.00 20.30
CA PRO A 95 -39.50 14.19 19.13
C PRO A 95 -40.79 14.64 18.43
N SER A 96 -41.77 15.16 19.18
CA SER A 96 -43.08 15.54 18.62
C SER A 96 -43.01 16.76 17.68
N ARG A 97 -41.90 17.50 17.72
CA ARG A 97 -41.64 18.68 16.89
C ARG A 97 -40.86 18.39 15.61
N SER A 98 -40.32 17.18 15.45
CA SER A 98 -39.62 16.77 14.22
C SER A 98 -40.52 15.90 13.33
N SER A 99 -40.57 16.22 12.05
CA SER A 99 -41.29 15.47 11.01
C SER A 99 -40.44 14.37 10.36
N THR A 100 -39.15 14.31 10.68
CA THR A 100 -38.17 13.34 10.17
C THR A 100 -37.65 12.39 11.25
N PHE A 101 -38.19 12.48 12.48
CA PHE A 101 -37.88 11.57 13.58
C PHE A 101 -38.43 10.17 13.33
N GLU A 102 -37.55 9.17 13.34
CA GLU A 102 -37.90 7.74 13.21
C GLU A 102 -37.18 6.94 14.29
N VAL A 103 -37.92 6.15 15.10
CA VAL A 103 -37.32 5.24 16.10
C VAL A 103 -36.81 3.99 15.39
N VAL A 104 -35.53 3.66 15.61
CA VAL A 104 -34.84 2.52 14.98
C VAL A 104 -34.45 1.42 15.97
N GLY A 105 -34.48 1.70 17.28
CA GLY A 105 -34.31 0.73 18.36
C GLY A 105 -35.06 1.18 19.63
N ASP A 106 -36.07 0.42 20.05
CA ASP A 106 -36.95 0.73 21.19
C ASP A 106 -36.33 0.23 22.51
N ASN A 107 -36.07 1.15 23.45
CA ASN A 107 -35.38 0.90 24.72
C ASN A 107 -33.98 0.23 24.58
N GLU A 108 -33.30 0.45 23.45
CA GLU A 108 -31.99 -0.14 23.12
C GLU A 108 -30.79 0.75 23.48
N PHE A 109 -30.98 2.04 23.73
CA PHE A 109 -29.91 2.95 24.14
C PHE A 109 -29.71 2.86 25.66
N ASP A 110 -28.49 2.50 26.10
CA ASP A 110 -28.09 2.37 27.51
C ASP A 110 -26.58 2.67 27.66
N ILE A 111 -26.25 3.83 28.23
CA ILE A 111 -24.86 4.26 28.48
C ILE A 111 -24.66 4.60 29.97
N ASN A 112 -23.49 4.25 30.50
CA ASN A 112 -23.14 4.42 31.93
C ASN A 112 -21.68 4.90 32.00
N TYR A 113 -21.41 5.96 32.78
CA TYR A 113 -20.11 6.63 32.85
C TYR A 113 -19.33 6.26 34.12
N VAL A 114 -18.05 6.62 34.16
CA VAL A 114 -17.11 6.27 35.24
C VAL A 114 -17.44 6.97 36.56
N ASP A 115 -18.10 8.13 36.51
CA ASP A 115 -18.61 8.87 37.67
C ASP A 115 -19.89 8.26 38.27
N GLY A 116 -20.50 7.28 37.59
CA GLY A 116 -21.73 6.61 37.99
C GLY A 116 -23.01 7.19 37.37
N SER A 117 -22.92 8.23 36.54
CA SER A 117 -24.06 8.77 35.78
C SER A 117 -24.48 7.84 34.64
N SER A 118 -25.72 7.99 34.14
CA SER A 118 -26.27 7.12 33.10
C SER A 118 -27.36 7.76 32.24
N SER A 119 -27.57 7.21 31.05
CA SER A 119 -28.65 7.63 30.15
C SER A 119 -29.21 6.43 29.41
N LYS A 120 -30.55 6.29 29.40
CA LYS A 120 -31.26 5.18 28.75
C LYS A 120 -32.49 5.65 27.97
N GLY A 121 -32.84 4.94 26.90
CA GLY A 121 -34.03 5.17 26.10
C GLY A 121 -33.91 4.57 24.70
N ASP A 122 -34.33 5.30 23.68
CA ASP A 122 -34.45 4.78 22.31
C ASP A 122 -33.28 5.20 21.43
N TYR A 123 -32.92 4.37 20.45
CA TYR A 123 -32.17 4.82 19.28
C TYR A 123 -33.15 5.35 18.22
N PHE A 124 -32.86 6.54 17.69
CA PHE A 124 -33.64 7.18 16.63
C PHE A 124 -32.73 7.68 15.50
N THR A 125 -33.29 7.85 14.31
CA THR A 125 -32.65 8.56 13.21
C THR A 125 -33.37 9.87 12.94
N ASP A 126 -32.60 10.94 12.71
CA ASP A 126 -33.12 12.23 12.26
C ASP A 126 -32.01 13.05 11.57
N LEU A 127 -32.34 14.23 11.07
CA LEU A 127 -31.40 15.20 10.54
C LEU A 127 -30.48 15.72 11.65
N PHE A 128 -29.16 15.74 11.41
CA PHE A 128 -28.15 16.30 12.30
C PHE A 128 -27.23 17.29 11.57
N GLU A 129 -27.00 18.47 12.15
CA GLU A 129 -26.13 19.52 11.60
C GLU A 129 -25.07 19.99 12.62
N ILE A 130 -23.81 20.02 12.21
CA ILE A 130 -22.65 20.52 12.98
C ILE A 130 -21.64 21.18 12.02
N GLY A 131 -21.04 22.33 12.34
CA GLY A 131 -20.05 23.01 11.47
C GLY A 131 -20.58 23.38 10.07
N GLY A 132 -21.90 23.41 9.87
CA GLY A 132 -22.55 23.54 8.55
C GLY A 132 -22.46 22.29 7.66
N ALA A 133 -22.02 21.15 8.18
CA ALA A 133 -22.27 19.82 7.61
C ALA A 133 -23.67 19.37 8.03
N THR A 134 -24.47 18.85 7.09
CA THR A 134 -25.84 18.38 7.34
C THR A 134 -25.96 16.94 6.91
N ILE A 135 -26.28 16.05 7.84
CA ILE A 135 -26.48 14.60 7.65
C ILE A 135 -27.98 14.33 7.77
N GLN A 136 -28.57 13.60 6.82
CA GLN A 136 -30.05 13.48 6.76
C GLN A 136 -30.62 12.39 7.70
N ASN A 137 -29.89 11.28 7.87
CA ASN A 137 -30.35 10.11 8.63
C ASN A 137 -29.29 9.71 9.68
N MET A 138 -28.95 10.61 10.60
CA MET A 138 -27.97 10.34 11.65
C MET A 138 -28.63 9.52 12.77
N THR A 139 -28.07 8.35 13.09
CA THR A 139 -28.50 7.56 14.27
C THR A 139 -28.01 8.22 15.55
N MET A 140 -28.90 8.39 16.52
CA MET A 140 -28.65 9.08 17.80
C MET A 140 -29.43 8.39 18.93
N GLY A 141 -28.93 8.48 20.16
CA GLY A 141 -29.63 8.05 21.38
C GLY A 141 -30.56 9.13 21.93
N LEU A 142 -31.76 8.75 22.36
CA LEU A 142 -32.74 9.60 23.06
C LEU A 142 -32.76 9.22 24.54
N GLY A 143 -32.14 10.06 25.39
CA GLY A 143 -32.08 9.87 26.83
C GLY A 143 -33.41 10.20 27.51
N GLN A 144 -34.34 9.24 27.53
CA GLN A 144 -35.64 9.35 28.22
C GLN A 144 -35.48 9.20 29.75
N GLN A 145 -34.56 8.33 30.17
CA GLN A 145 -34.22 8.06 31.57
C GLN A 145 -32.75 8.40 31.79
N THR A 146 -32.45 9.63 32.18
CA THR A 146 -31.09 10.09 32.47
C THR A 146 -31.04 10.99 33.71
N ASP A 147 -29.89 10.97 34.38
CA ASP A 147 -29.49 11.91 35.43
C ASP A 147 -28.58 13.04 34.92
N ILE A 148 -28.23 13.03 33.63
CA ILE A 148 -27.37 14.03 32.97
C ILE A 148 -28.23 15.09 32.27
N ALA A 149 -28.01 16.37 32.60
CA ALA A 149 -28.83 17.50 32.12
C ALA A 149 -28.42 18.06 30.74
N TYR A 150 -27.63 17.33 29.96
CA TYR A 150 -27.14 17.69 28.63
C TYR A 150 -26.79 16.43 27.83
N GLY A 151 -26.64 16.55 26.50
CA GLY A 151 -26.25 15.45 25.62
C GLY A 151 -24.80 15.52 25.14
N LEU A 152 -24.35 14.49 24.44
CA LEU A 152 -22.98 14.34 23.95
C LEU A 152 -22.90 14.23 22.42
N VAL A 153 -21.76 14.64 21.87
CA VAL A 153 -21.31 14.34 20.51
C VAL A 153 -20.07 13.45 20.60
N GLY A 154 -20.29 12.13 20.52
CA GLY A 154 -19.21 11.15 20.39
C GLY A 154 -18.53 11.22 19.02
N VAL A 155 -17.20 11.29 19.02
CA VAL A 155 -16.37 11.30 17.79
C VAL A 155 -15.31 10.18 17.75
N GLY A 156 -15.37 9.24 18.71
CA GLY A 156 -14.45 8.10 18.83
C GLY A 156 -14.60 7.02 17.76
N TYR A 157 -14.16 5.81 18.08
CA TYR A 157 -14.27 4.64 17.20
C TYR A 157 -15.66 4.00 17.25
N ALA A 158 -16.38 3.90 16.12
CA ALA A 158 -17.71 3.27 16.02
C ALA A 158 -17.85 1.89 16.72
N VAL A 159 -16.77 1.10 16.85
CA VAL A 159 -16.80 -0.16 17.64
C VAL A 159 -16.93 0.02 19.16
N ASN A 160 -16.94 1.27 19.66
CA ASN A 160 -17.15 1.67 21.05
C ASN A 160 -18.56 2.26 21.28
N GLU A 161 -19.47 2.12 20.31
CA GLU A 161 -20.90 2.43 20.46
C GLU A 161 -21.58 1.56 21.53
N ALA A 162 -22.62 2.08 22.17
CA ALA A 162 -23.37 1.37 23.21
C ALA A 162 -24.25 0.26 22.63
N ILE A 163 -23.71 -0.96 22.55
CA ILE A 163 -24.42 -2.16 22.05
C ILE A 163 -25.15 -2.88 23.21
N VAL A 164 -26.49 -2.88 23.18
CA VAL A 164 -27.32 -3.74 24.05
C VAL A 164 -27.79 -4.98 23.30
N GLY A 165 -27.56 -6.16 23.88
CA GLY A 165 -27.89 -7.43 23.24
C GLY A 165 -29.13 -8.13 23.79
N THR A 166 -30.30 -7.94 23.17
CA THR A 166 -31.38 -8.95 23.15
C THR A 166 -32.30 -8.77 21.93
N THR A 167 -32.24 -9.72 20.99
CA THR A 167 -33.33 -10.11 20.05
C THR A 167 -34.23 -9.00 19.48
N GLN A 168 -33.88 -8.47 18.29
CA GLN A 168 -34.64 -7.46 17.51
C GLN A 168 -34.70 -6.11 18.27
N SER A 169 -33.74 -5.20 18.13
CA SER A 169 -33.22 -4.58 16.89
C SER A 169 -31.68 -4.39 16.93
N LEU A 170 -31.12 -3.56 16.01
CA LEU A 170 -29.72 -3.08 15.92
C LEU A 170 -28.60 -3.94 16.58
N SER A 171 -28.49 -5.22 16.22
CA SER A 171 -27.39 -6.10 16.63
C SER A 171 -26.05 -5.81 15.91
N SER A 172 -25.83 -4.57 15.49
CA SER A 172 -24.74 -4.14 14.63
C SER A 172 -24.32 -2.71 14.93
N VAL A 173 -23.00 -2.51 15.11
CA VAL A 173 -22.31 -1.22 15.01
C VAL A 173 -22.88 -0.41 13.84
N TYR A 174 -23.34 0.79 14.13
CA TYR A 174 -23.84 1.74 13.14
C TYR A 174 -22.68 2.65 12.65
N PRO A 175 -22.91 3.55 11.69
CA PRO A 175 -21.90 4.52 11.32
C PRO A 175 -22.02 5.74 12.24
N ASN A 176 -21.00 6.01 13.06
CA ASN A 176 -20.92 7.23 13.85
C ASN A 176 -20.61 8.48 13.00
N LEU A 177 -20.55 9.66 13.64
CA LEU A 177 -20.52 10.96 12.96
C LEU A 177 -19.38 11.09 11.94
N PRO A 178 -18.09 10.86 12.26
CA PRO A 178 -17.01 10.94 11.28
C PRO A 178 -17.16 9.96 10.10
N VAL A 179 -17.76 8.78 10.34
CA VAL A 179 -18.02 7.79 9.27
C VAL A 179 -19.16 8.23 8.37
N ASN A 180 -20.25 8.79 8.90
CA ASN A 180 -21.34 9.34 8.09
C ASN A 180 -20.89 10.53 7.24
N MET A 181 -20.01 11.41 7.77
CA MET A 181 -19.43 12.49 6.98
C MET A 181 -18.61 11.99 5.77
N VAL A 182 -17.97 10.82 5.86
CA VAL A 182 -17.32 10.18 4.70
C VAL A 182 -18.35 9.54 3.77
N ASN A 183 -19.35 8.82 4.30
CA ASN A 183 -20.39 8.17 3.51
C ASN A 183 -21.19 9.16 2.65
N GLU A 184 -21.48 10.35 3.17
CA GLU A 184 -22.14 11.44 2.43
C GLU A 184 -21.17 12.27 1.55
N ASN A 185 -19.87 11.91 1.49
CA ASN A 185 -18.81 12.61 0.75
C ASN A 185 -18.59 14.07 1.21
N LEU A 186 -18.78 14.36 2.50
CA LEU A 186 -18.53 15.67 3.10
C LEU A 186 -17.04 15.85 3.45
N ILE A 187 -16.37 14.77 3.86
CA ILE A 187 -14.93 14.73 4.15
C ILE A 187 -14.24 13.55 3.46
N ASN A 188 -12.94 13.71 3.15
CA ASN A 188 -12.20 12.71 2.35
C ASN A 188 -11.79 11.45 3.14
N THR A 189 -11.73 11.53 4.49
CA THR A 189 -11.34 10.41 5.37
C THR A 189 -11.96 10.57 6.76
N VAL A 190 -12.00 9.48 7.52
CA VAL A 190 -12.51 9.43 8.91
C VAL A 190 -11.41 9.95 9.85
N ALA A 191 -11.18 11.27 9.80
CA ALA A 191 -10.22 11.96 10.64
C ALA A 191 -10.70 13.38 11.00
N TYR A 192 -10.30 13.86 12.16
CA TYR A 192 -10.54 15.23 12.61
C TYR A 192 -9.36 15.74 13.44
N SER A 193 -9.27 17.05 13.60
CA SER A 193 -8.31 17.69 14.48
C SER A 193 -8.98 18.57 15.52
N LEU A 194 -8.38 18.62 16.71
CA LEU A 194 -8.89 19.25 17.92
C LEU A 194 -7.90 20.30 18.43
N TRP A 195 -8.43 21.49 18.73
CA TRP A 195 -7.69 22.59 19.34
C TRP A 195 -8.57 23.24 20.40
N LEU A 196 -8.25 23.01 21.68
CA LEU A 196 -9.06 23.49 22.81
C LEU A 196 -8.72 24.93 23.25
N ASN A 197 -7.56 25.44 22.82
CA ASN A 197 -6.93 26.70 23.24
C ASN A 197 -6.62 26.77 24.76
N ASP A 198 -6.17 27.92 25.28
CA ASP A 198 -5.88 28.16 26.69
C ASP A 198 -7.13 28.11 27.60
N LEU A 199 -6.91 27.88 28.90
CA LEU A 199 -7.97 27.81 29.92
C LEU A 199 -8.82 29.10 30.00
N ASP A 200 -8.18 30.28 29.84
CA ASP A 200 -8.83 31.60 29.84
C ASP A 200 -9.63 31.86 28.54
N SER A 201 -9.58 30.95 27.57
CA SER A 201 -10.27 31.08 26.29
C SER A 201 -11.68 30.54 26.35
N SER A 202 -12.64 31.38 25.99
CA SER A 202 -14.04 31.00 25.86
C SER A 202 -14.33 30.00 24.72
N SER A 203 -13.37 29.71 23.84
CA SER A 203 -13.62 28.92 22.63
C SER A 203 -12.37 28.22 22.06
N GLY A 204 -12.55 26.96 21.65
CA GLY A 204 -11.66 26.20 20.77
C GLY A 204 -12.31 25.88 19.41
N SER A 205 -11.78 24.89 18.69
CA SER A 205 -12.30 24.42 17.40
C SER A 205 -12.07 22.93 17.18
N ILE A 206 -13.05 22.26 16.55
CA ILE A 206 -12.91 20.92 15.94
C ILE A 206 -13.03 21.03 14.42
N LEU A 207 -12.11 20.38 13.69
CA LEU A 207 -12.00 20.43 12.23
C LEU A 207 -12.02 19.01 11.65
N PHE A 208 -13.11 18.65 10.98
CA PHE A 208 -13.30 17.37 10.29
C PHE A 208 -12.66 17.38 8.89
N GLY A 209 -11.98 16.29 8.54
CA GLY A 209 -11.39 16.06 7.21
C GLY A 209 -10.07 16.81 6.93
N GLY A 210 -9.48 17.49 7.91
CA GLY A 210 -8.27 18.30 7.73
C GLY A 210 -7.53 18.64 9.02
N ILE A 211 -6.40 19.32 8.85
CA ILE A 211 -5.60 19.93 9.92
C ILE A 211 -5.47 21.43 9.69
N ASP A 212 -5.24 22.22 10.74
CA ASP A 212 -4.90 23.63 10.63
C ASP A 212 -3.46 23.86 11.10
N THR A 213 -2.56 24.12 10.15
CA THR A 213 -1.13 24.34 10.44
C THR A 213 -0.83 25.70 11.05
N GLY A 214 -1.84 26.53 11.30
CA GLY A 214 -1.74 27.77 12.05
C GLY A 214 -1.98 27.61 13.55
N LYS A 215 -2.45 26.44 14.02
CA LYS A 215 -2.92 26.20 15.39
C LYS A 215 -1.90 25.54 16.33
N TYR A 216 -0.71 25.20 15.83
CA TYR A 216 0.33 24.51 16.59
C TYR A 216 1.73 25.05 16.28
N VAL A 217 2.67 24.79 17.20
CA VAL A 217 4.09 25.12 17.05
C VAL A 217 4.96 23.86 17.03
N GLY A 218 6.05 23.91 16.26
CA GLY A 218 6.95 22.78 16.05
C GLY A 218 6.43 21.77 15.02
N ASP A 219 7.01 20.58 15.03
CA ASP A 219 6.68 19.51 14.08
C ASP A 219 5.51 18.66 14.58
N LEU A 220 4.47 18.53 13.75
CA LEU A 220 3.37 17.60 14.01
C LEU A 220 3.91 16.17 13.93
N THR A 221 3.84 15.44 15.03
CA THR A 221 4.45 14.10 15.12
C THR A 221 3.36 13.04 15.22
N ARG A 222 3.30 12.12 14.26
CA ARG A 222 2.35 11.00 14.26
C ARG A 222 2.88 9.81 15.05
N ILE A 223 2.03 9.33 15.97
CA ILE A 223 2.23 8.19 16.86
C ILE A 223 1.10 7.17 16.65
N ASN A 224 1.38 5.89 16.86
CA ASN A 224 0.39 4.84 16.70
C ASN A 224 -0.53 4.76 17.92
N ILE A 225 -1.82 4.53 17.68
CA ILE A 225 -2.77 4.14 18.71
C ILE A 225 -2.46 2.69 19.12
N LEU A 226 -2.62 2.39 20.41
CA LEU A 226 -2.50 1.04 20.96
C LEU A 226 -3.87 0.36 20.94
N PRO A 227 -4.00 -0.85 20.39
CA PRO A 227 -5.24 -1.60 20.49
C PRO A 227 -5.42 -2.15 21.91
N ASN A 228 -6.67 -2.43 22.28
CA ASN A 228 -7.02 -3.03 23.56
C ASN A 228 -6.54 -4.50 23.67
N SER A 229 -6.82 -5.15 24.82
CA SER A 229 -6.38 -6.53 25.09
C SER A 229 -6.92 -7.58 24.10
N GLN A 230 -7.98 -7.26 23.36
CA GLN A 230 -8.56 -8.11 22.30
C GLN A 230 -8.03 -7.77 20.89
N LYS A 231 -7.03 -6.88 20.80
CA LYS A 231 -6.48 -6.30 19.56
C LYS A 231 -7.47 -5.44 18.76
N LEU A 232 -8.49 -4.88 19.42
CA LEU A 232 -9.44 -3.94 18.80
C LEU A 232 -9.09 -2.49 19.16
N TYR A 233 -9.31 -1.58 18.23
CA TYR A 233 -9.17 -0.14 18.46
C TYR A 233 -10.51 0.42 18.94
N THR A 234 -10.65 0.59 20.26
CA THR A 234 -11.89 1.08 20.90
C THR A 234 -11.72 2.44 21.56
N SER A 235 -10.49 2.92 21.77
CA SER A 235 -10.21 4.24 22.34
C SER A 235 -8.84 4.76 21.89
N PHE A 236 -8.62 6.06 22.08
CA PHE A 236 -7.41 6.78 21.68
C PHE A 236 -6.23 6.58 22.64
N MET A 237 -5.87 5.31 22.85
CA MET A 237 -4.81 4.89 23.76
C MET A 237 -3.42 5.07 23.14
N VAL A 238 -2.52 5.78 23.82
CA VAL A 238 -1.13 6.03 23.39
C VAL A 238 -0.13 5.72 24.52
N PRO A 239 1.14 5.38 24.20
CA PRO A 239 2.14 5.09 25.22
C PRO A 239 2.79 6.39 25.74
N LEU A 240 2.51 6.74 26.99
CA LEU A 240 3.29 7.71 27.76
C LEU A 240 4.59 7.04 28.22
N THR A 241 5.74 7.61 27.84
CA THR A 241 7.08 6.99 28.00
C THR A 241 8.02 7.74 28.95
N SER A 242 7.73 9.00 29.25
CA SER A 242 8.46 9.81 30.23
C SER A 242 7.59 10.95 30.75
N LEU A 243 7.82 11.35 32.01
CA LEU A 243 7.28 12.56 32.60
C LEU A 243 8.42 13.30 33.33
N GLU A 244 8.57 14.59 33.07
CA GLU A 244 9.63 15.44 33.64
C GLU A 244 8.99 16.69 34.25
N ALA A 245 9.35 17.03 35.48
CA ALA A 245 8.86 18.21 36.20
C ALA A 245 9.94 19.30 36.16
N THR A 246 9.67 20.45 35.55
CA THR A 246 10.63 21.54 35.43
C THR A 246 10.17 22.78 36.19
N SER A 247 11.05 23.32 37.02
CA SER A 247 10.85 24.53 37.82
C SER A 247 11.99 25.53 37.60
N PRO A 248 11.87 26.80 38.05
CA PRO A 248 13.00 27.74 38.06
C PRO A 248 14.22 27.27 38.87
N SER A 249 14.06 26.28 39.76
CA SER A 249 15.10 25.68 40.60
C SER A 249 15.83 24.48 39.98
N GLY A 250 15.26 23.83 38.95
CA GLY A 250 15.80 22.60 38.38
C GLY A 250 14.79 21.81 37.55
N SER A 251 15.19 20.64 37.07
CA SER A 251 14.31 19.68 36.39
C SER A 251 14.48 18.29 36.99
N ASP A 252 13.38 17.68 37.38
CA ASP A 252 13.30 16.39 38.06
C ASP A 252 12.59 15.37 37.17
N THR A 253 13.25 14.23 36.92
CA THR A 253 12.72 13.16 36.07
C THR A 253 11.86 12.21 36.91
N LEU A 254 10.56 12.17 36.65
CA LEU A 254 9.63 11.30 37.37
C LEU A 254 9.69 9.88 36.79
N THR A 255 9.58 8.87 37.65
CA THR A 255 9.75 7.46 37.23
C THR A 255 8.61 6.58 37.72
N SER A 256 8.18 5.63 36.89
CA SER A 256 7.18 4.64 37.24
C SER A 256 7.65 3.25 36.82
N LEU A 257 7.33 2.23 37.61
CA LEU A 257 7.50 0.82 37.21
C LEU A 257 6.55 0.42 36.06
N ARG A 258 5.57 1.27 35.73
CA ARG A 258 4.57 1.05 34.69
C ARG A 258 4.94 1.68 33.34
N PHE A 259 6.07 2.37 33.19
CA PHE A 259 6.48 2.89 31.88
C PHE A 259 6.85 1.74 30.90
N PRO A 260 6.35 1.73 29.65
CA PRO A 260 5.44 2.71 29.04
C PRO A 260 3.99 2.57 29.54
N ILE A 261 3.38 3.67 29.98
CA ILE A 261 2.01 3.70 30.51
C ILE A 261 1.04 3.93 29.36
N SER A 262 0.06 3.05 29.19
CA SER A 262 -1.09 3.30 28.30
C SER A 262 -2.00 4.37 28.88
N VAL A 263 -2.12 5.51 28.18
CA VAL A 263 -3.04 6.61 28.51
C VAL A 263 -3.99 6.88 27.34
N VAL A 264 -5.24 7.21 27.60
CA VAL A 264 -6.24 7.62 26.59
C VAL A 264 -6.24 9.15 26.50
N LEU A 265 -6.26 9.71 25.28
CA LEU A 265 -6.46 11.14 25.06
C LEU A 265 -7.95 11.44 24.93
N ASP A 266 -8.55 12.15 25.89
CA ASP A 266 -10.01 12.23 26.02
C ASP A 266 -10.55 13.62 26.45
N SER A 267 -11.42 14.25 25.65
CA SER A 267 -12.14 15.49 25.99
C SER A 267 -13.46 15.27 26.75
N GLY A 268 -13.85 14.01 27.00
CA GLY A 268 -15.03 13.70 27.84
C GLY A 268 -14.86 14.13 29.31
N THR A 269 -13.65 14.48 29.75
CA THR A 269 -13.36 14.91 31.12
C THR A 269 -12.23 15.95 31.21
N THR A 270 -12.37 16.90 32.13
CA THR A 270 -11.39 17.98 32.35
C THR A 270 -10.07 17.47 32.93
N LEU A 271 -10.14 16.49 33.83
CA LEU A 271 -9.03 16.07 34.68
C LEU A 271 -8.19 14.96 34.05
N SER A 272 -6.88 14.97 34.29
CA SER A 272 -5.95 13.93 33.86
C SER A 272 -5.69 12.93 34.98
N TYR A 273 -5.86 11.62 34.74
CA TYR A 273 -5.74 10.57 35.75
C TYR A 273 -4.53 9.67 35.49
N LEU A 274 -3.56 9.69 36.40
CA LEU A 274 -2.30 8.94 36.32
C LEU A 274 -2.21 7.81 37.36
N PRO A 275 -1.30 6.82 37.19
CA PRO A 275 -1.07 5.80 38.21
C PRO A 275 -0.66 6.41 39.56
N ASN A 276 -1.14 5.83 40.66
CA ASN A 276 -0.83 6.28 42.02
C ASN A 276 0.65 6.59 42.28
N ASP A 277 1.58 5.78 41.77
CA ASP A 277 3.02 5.97 41.97
C ASP A 277 3.57 7.20 41.22
N LEU A 278 3.00 7.53 40.05
CA LEU A 278 3.38 8.71 39.27
C LEU A 278 2.65 9.96 39.76
N ALA A 279 1.34 9.88 40.01
CA ALA A 279 0.53 10.98 40.53
C ALA A 279 1.05 11.49 41.89
N ALA A 280 1.42 10.58 42.81
CA ALA A 280 2.00 10.97 44.10
C ALA A 280 3.36 11.67 43.98
N GLN A 281 4.15 11.38 42.94
CA GLN A 281 5.36 12.16 42.62
C GLN A 281 4.99 13.56 42.13
N VAL A 282 4.09 13.66 41.13
CA VAL A 282 3.60 14.96 40.61
C VAL A 282 3.06 15.84 41.73
N TRP A 283 2.19 15.32 42.59
CA TRP A 283 1.62 16.05 43.73
C TRP A 283 2.70 16.57 44.69
N LYS A 284 3.74 15.77 44.94
CA LYS A 284 4.86 16.15 45.81
C LYS A 284 5.69 17.29 45.22
N GLU A 285 5.88 17.33 43.90
CA GLU A 285 6.63 18.42 43.23
C GLU A 285 5.91 19.77 43.31
N VAL A 286 4.57 19.80 43.22
CA VAL A 286 3.78 21.05 43.32
C VAL A 286 3.28 21.35 44.73
N GLY A 287 3.42 20.41 45.68
CA GLY A 287 2.86 20.52 47.03
C GLY A 287 1.34 20.32 47.09
N ALA A 288 0.73 19.66 46.12
CA ALA A 288 -0.70 19.34 46.16
C ALA A 288 -0.98 18.31 47.28
N ILE A 289 -2.12 18.48 47.95
CA ILE A 289 -2.57 17.59 49.03
C ILE A 289 -3.96 17.02 48.70
N TYR A 290 -4.15 15.73 48.94
CA TYR A 290 -5.46 15.11 48.77
C TYR A 290 -6.43 15.60 49.84
N SER A 291 -7.61 16.07 49.45
CA SER A 291 -8.68 16.50 50.34
C SER A 291 -9.75 15.41 50.47
N PRO A 292 -9.89 14.72 51.63
CA PRO A 292 -10.96 13.76 51.83
C PRO A 292 -12.38 14.37 51.76
N GLN A 293 -12.49 15.70 51.94
CA GLN A 293 -13.76 16.41 51.85
C GLN A 293 -14.27 16.55 50.40
N PHE A 294 -13.35 16.75 49.44
CA PHE A 294 -13.69 16.93 48.03
C PHE A 294 -13.41 15.67 47.18
N GLN A 295 -12.60 14.73 47.69
CA GLN A 295 -12.08 13.54 47.01
C GLN A 295 -11.14 13.84 45.83
N LEU A 296 -10.46 14.98 45.89
CA LEU A 296 -9.54 15.49 44.85
C LEU A 296 -8.21 15.94 45.49
N ALA A 297 -7.13 15.96 44.72
CA ALA A 297 -5.94 16.75 45.04
C ALA A 297 -6.19 18.25 44.86
N VAL A 298 -5.78 19.03 45.86
CA VAL A 298 -5.94 20.48 45.92
C VAL A 298 -4.62 21.17 46.28
N LEU A 299 -4.45 22.40 45.82
CA LEU A 299 -3.28 23.25 46.10
C LEU A 299 -3.70 24.73 46.22
N PRO A 300 -2.81 25.63 46.68
CA PRO A 300 -3.10 27.07 46.70
C PRO A 300 -3.34 27.62 45.28
N CYS A 301 -4.40 28.40 45.07
CA CYS A 301 -4.70 29.00 43.76
C CYS A 301 -3.55 29.87 43.23
N ASP A 302 -2.78 30.51 44.12
CA ASP A 302 -1.59 31.31 43.75
C ASP A 302 -0.56 30.51 42.91
N MET A 303 -0.56 29.17 42.99
CA MET A 303 0.31 28.28 42.24
C MET A 303 0.08 28.30 40.73
N ALA A 304 -1.07 28.78 40.25
CA ALA A 304 -1.31 29.04 38.83
C ALA A 304 -0.26 30.02 38.25
N ASN A 305 0.20 30.98 39.06
CA ASN A 305 1.23 31.96 38.67
C ASN A 305 2.66 31.37 38.67
N SER A 306 2.84 30.07 38.94
CA SER A 306 4.13 29.41 38.95
C SER A 306 4.67 29.21 37.53
N LYS A 307 5.95 29.50 37.31
CA LYS A 307 6.63 29.24 36.02
C LYS A 307 7.06 27.78 35.81
N GLY A 308 6.52 26.86 36.63
CA GLY A 308 6.73 25.43 36.49
C GLY A 308 5.95 24.85 35.31
N HIS A 309 6.42 23.70 34.80
CA HIS A 309 5.67 22.90 33.82
C HIS A 309 6.03 21.42 33.92
N PHE A 310 5.13 20.57 33.46
CA PHE A 310 5.35 19.14 33.27
C PHE A 310 5.52 18.82 31.79
N SER A 311 6.56 18.07 31.43
CA SER A 311 6.80 17.59 30.07
C SER A 311 6.44 16.12 29.93
N PHE A 312 5.37 15.84 29.20
CA PHE A 312 4.87 14.51 28.88
C PHE A 312 5.48 14.05 27.55
N GLY A 313 6.22 12.94 27.55
CA GLY A 313 6.85 12.37 26.36
C GLY A 313 6.20 11.07 25.91
N PHE A 314 5.76 11.01 24.66
CA PHE A 314 4.99 9.87 24.11
C PHE A 314 5.82 9.08 23.09
N SER A 315 5.59 7.78 23.00
CA SER A 315 6.12 6.91 21.92
C SER A 315 7.64 7.02 21.70
N GLY A 316 8.41 7.00 22.78
CA GLY A 316 9.86 6.81 22.73
C GLY A 316 10.68 8.10 22.88
N PRO A 317 12.02 8.00 22.81
CA PRO A 317 12.92 9.13 23.05
C PRO A 317 12.76 10.26 22.01
N ASP A 318 12.47 9.88 20.76
CA ASP A 318 12.32 10.77 19.61
C ASP A 318 10.84 11.08 19.29
N GLY A 319 9.91 10.72 20.18
CA GLY A 319 8.49 11.04 20.06
C GLY A 319 8.13 12.42 20.64
N PRO A 320 6.87 12.87 20.47
CA PRO A 320 6.48 14.22 20.83
C PRO A 320 6.53 14.45 22.34
N ARG A 321 7.00 15.64 22.73
CA ARG A 321 7.04 16.12 24.12
C ARG A 321 6.14 17.33 24.28
N ILE A 322 5.01 17.16 24.96
CA ILE A 322 4.06 18.23 25.27
C ILE A 322 4.40 18.83 26.62
N LYS A 323 4.35 20.15 26.73
CA LYS A 323 4.60 20.90 27.97
C LYS A 323 3.30 21.47 28.47
N VAL A 324 2.89 21.07 29.67
CA VAL A 324 1.71 21.58 30.36
C VAL A 324 2.16 22.48 31.50
N PHE A 325 1.77 23.75 31.44
CA PHE A 325 2.14 24.76 32.44
C PHE A 325 1.18 24.74 33.65
N MET A 326 1.53 25.46 34.71
CA MET A 326 0.77 25.42 35.97
C MET A 326 -0.56 26.20 35.93
N ASP A 327 -0.67 27.21 35.08
CA ASP A 327 -1.92 27.90 34.75
C ASP A 327 -2.97 26.92 34.19
N GLU A 328 -2.57 26.05 33.27
CA GLU A 328 -3.45 25.01 32.69
C GLU A 328 -3.85 23.88 33.66
N LEU A 329 -3.12 23.73 34.77
CA LEU A 329 -3.26 22.65 35.77
C LEU A 329 -3.88 23.08 37.10
N VAL A 330 -4.22 24.35 37.29
CA VAL A 330 -4.82 24.86 38.53
C VAL A 330 -6.22 25.38 38.21
N LEU A 331 -7.24 24.65 38.67
CA LEU A 331 -8.64 24.90 38.33
C LEU A 331 -9.42 25.41 39.55
N ASP A 332 -10.44 26.23 39.34
CA ASP A 332 -11.32 26.68 40.42
C ASP A 332 -12.21 25.53 40.93
N LEU A 333 -12.23 25.31 42.25
CA LEU A 333 -12.92 24.19 42.90
C LEU A 333 -14.46 24.21 42.78
N MET A 334 -15.05 25.38 42.57
CA MET A 334 -16.50 25.62 42.63
C MET A 334 -16.84 26.89 41.85
N SER A 335 -18.02 26.95 41.23
CA SER A 335 -18.63 28.17 40.70
C SER A 335 -19.11 29.10 41.84
N GLY A 336 -18.19 29.66 42.63
CA GLY A 336 -18.47 30.42 43.85
C GLY A 336 -17.22 30.91 44.58
N PRO A 337 -17.33 31.50 45.78
CA PRO A 337 -16.17 31.96 46.54
C PRO A 337 -15.27 30.78 46.94
N ALA A 338 -14.03 30.77 46.42
CA ALA A 338 -13.10 29.67 46.58
C ALA A 338 -12.91 29.25 48.05
N PRO A 339 -12.96 27.94 48.36
CA PRO A 339 -12.79 27.46 49.73
C PRO A 339 -11.38 27.73 50.25
N VAL A 340 -11.25 28.04 51.53
CA VAL A 340 -9.95 28.37 52.16
C VAL A 340 -9.45 27.19 52.99
N PHE A 341 -8.16 26.85 52.87
CA PHE A 341 -7.53 25.81 53.68
C PHE A 341 -7.67 26.12 55.18
N ARG A 342 -8.33 25.23 55.93
CA ARG A 342 -8.59 25.40 57.38
C ARG A 342 -7.45 24.89 58.27
N THR A 343 -6.67 23.96 57.75
CA THR A 343 -5.60 23.21 58.42
C THR A 343 -4.46 22.92 57.42
N GLY A 344 -3.34 22.37 57.89
CA GLY A 344 -2.19 22.05 57.03
C GLY A 344 -1.29 23.25 56.70
N PRO A 345 -0.30 23.08 55.81
CA PRO A 345 0.73 24.09 55.53
C PRO A 345 0.20 25.35 54.81
N TYR A 346 -0.93 25.23 54.11
CA TYR A 346 -1.54 26.32 53.32
C TYR A 346 -2.66 27.07 54.05
N LYS A 347 -2.80 26.87 55.37
CA LYS A 347 -3.90 27.42 56.16
C LYS A 347 -4.09 28.94 55.94
N GLY A 348 -5.28 29.32 55.48
CA GLY A 348 -5.64 30.71 55.18
C GLY A 348 -5.51 31.11 53.70
N MET A 349 -4.93 30.26 52.84
CA MET A 349 -4.90 30.43 51.38
C MET A 349 -6.16 29.86 50.74
N THR A 350 -6.58 30.41 49.59
CA THR A 350 -7.62 29.83 48.73
C THR A 350 -7.12 28.52 48.13
N ALA A 351 -7.97 27.49 48.17
CA ALA A 351 -7.74 26.21 47.57
C ALA A 351 -8.33 26.18 46.16
N CYS A 352 -7.56 25.62 45.25
CA CYS A 352 -7.93 25.29 43.88
C CYS A 352 -7.68 23.79 43.65
N GLU A 353 -8.35 23.22 42.66
CA GLU A 353 -8.17 21.83 42.24
C GLU A 353 -6.88 21.69 41.41
N PHE A 354 -6.23 20.54 41.54
CA PHE A 354 -5.12 20.17 40.68
C PHE A 354 -5.59 19.31 39.50
N GLY A 355 -5.21 19.69 38.28
CA GLY A 355 -5.63 19.02 37.05
C GLY A 355 -5.14 17.58 36.87
N ILE A 356 -4.19 17.11 37.69
CA ILE A 356 -3.68 15.72 37.66
C ILE A 356 -4.10 14.99 38.93
N GLN A 357 -4.96 13.99 38.78
CA GLN A 357 -5.46 13.12 39.85
C GLN A 357 -4.83 11.72 39.79
N ASN A 358 -4.98 10.95 40.88
CA ASN A 358 -4.50 9.57 40.97
C ASN A 358 -5.63 8.58 40.65
N PHE A 359 -5.29 7.45 40.02
CA PHE A 359 -6.26 6.39 39.75
C PHE A 359 -5.66 4.99 39.95
N THR A 360 -6.48 4.08 40.48
CA THR A 360 -6.05 2.77 40.99
C THR A 360 -5.98 1.69 39.91
N SER A 361 -6.88 1.74 38.93
CA SER A 361 -7.02 0.75 37.83
C SER A 361 -7.05 1.45 36.48
N GLY A 362 -6.27 0.96 35.50
CA GLY A 362 -6.32 1.50 34.15
C GLY A 362 -7.60 1.11 33.38
N PRO A 363 -7.89 1.73 32.22
CA PRO A 363 -7.03 2.67 31.49
C PRO A 363 -6.82 4.01 32.21
N TYR A 364 -5.64 4.58 32.05
CA TYR A 364 -5.35 5.95 32.47
C TYR A 364 -5.78 6.92 31.38
N LEU A 365 -6.00 8.19 31.71
CA LEU A 365 -6.48 9.18 30.74
C LEU A 365 -5.83 10.54 30.95
N LEU A 366 -5.74 11.31 29.87
CA LEU A 366 -5.30 12.69 29.84
C LEU A 366 -6.46 13.55 29.31
N GLY A 367 -7.03 14.33 30.22
CA GLY A 367 -8.22 15.17 30.00
C GLY A 367 -7.90 16.52 29.39
N ASP A 368 -8.86 17.45 29.40
CA ASP A 368 -8.69 18.80 28.85
C ASP A 368 -7.50 19.57 29.45
N THR A 369 -7.20 19.35 30.73
CA THR A 369 -5.99 19.83 31.42
C THR A 369 -4.67 19.50 30.71
N PHE A 370 -4.62 18.42 29.95
CA PHE A 370 -3.53 18.10 29.04
C PHE A 370 -3.82 18.57 27.60
N LEU A 371 -5.04 18.31 27.10
CA LEU A 371 -5.40 18.54 25.70
C LEU A 371 -5.38 20.04 25.32
N ARG A 372 -5.61 20.98 26.24
CA ARG A 372 -5.42 22.42 25.99
C ARG A 372 -4.00 22.77 25.54
N SER A 373 -2.99 22.09 26.09
CA SER A 373 -1.58 22.27 25.72
C SER A 373 -1.17 21.54 24.43
N ALA A 374 -2.05 20.71 23.85
CA ALA A 374 -1.75 19.87 22.69
C ALA A 374 -2.66 20.20 21.50
N TYR A 375 -2.08 20.27 20.30
CA TYR A 375 -2.86 20.14 19.08
C TYR A 375 -2.90 18.67 18.67
N VAL A 376 -4.11 18.11 18.58
CA VAL A 376 -4.31 16.67 18.42
C VAL A 376 -5.07 16.39 17.11
N VAL A 377 -4.54 15.47 16.30
CA VAL A 377 -5.18 15.00 15.08
C VAL A 377 -5.50 13.52 15.23
N TYR A 378 -6.77 13.16 15.16
CA TYR A 378 -7.26 11.80 15.31
C TYR A 378 -7.50 11.19 13.91
N ASP A 379 -6.74 10.17 13.54
CA ASP A 379 -6.82 9.46 12.26
C ASP A 379 -7.29 8.01 12.51
N LEU A 380 -8.60 7.80 12.40
CA LEU A 380 -9.26 6.54 12.76
C LEU A 380 -9.11 5.48 11.65
N ILE A 381 -8.75 5.87 10.42
CA ILE A 381 -8.45 4.93 9.33
C ILE A 381 -7.06 4.32 9.50
N ASN A 382 -6.04 5.15 9.74
CA ASN A 382 -4.67 4.68 9.89
C ASN A 382 -4.33 4.24 11.33
N ASN A 383 -5.24 4.43 12.28
CA ASN A 383 -5.04 4.19 13.72
C ASN A 383 -3.85 4.98 14.29
N GLN A 384 -3.79 6.27 13.95
CA GLN A 384 -2.70 7.18 14.31
C GLN A 384 -3.23 8.45 14.97
N ILE A 385 -2.41 9.04 15.84
CA ILE A 385 -2.63 10.37 16.39
C ILE A 385 -1.47 11.27 15.98
N GLY A 386 -1.77 12.42 15.40
CA GLY A 386 -0.82 13.52 15.22
C GLY A 386 -0.80 14.38 16.48
N LEU A 387 0.37 14.62 17.05
CA LEU A 387 0.52 15.41 18.28
C LEU A 387 1.56 16.52 18.07
N ALA A 388 1.19 17.75 18.43
CA ALA A 388 2.07 18.92 18.46
C ALA A 388 1.77 19.78 19.70
N ALA A 389 2.67 20.70 20.06
CA ALA A 389 2.37 21.71 21.06
C ALA A 389 1.42 22.77 20.48
N THR A 390 0.41 23.16 21.24
CA THR A 390 -0.56 24.19 20.82
C THR A 390 0.10 25.57 20.57
N ASP A 391 -0.50 26.40 19.71
CA ASP A 391 -0.20 27.84 19.65
C ASP A 391 -1.35 28.66 20.27
N PHE A 392 -1.22 28.98 21.56
CA PHE A 392 -2.14 29.85 22.29
C PHE A 392 -2.26 31.27 21.68
N ASN A 393 -1.27 31.72 20.88
CA ASN A 393 -1.30 33.04 20.23
C ASN A 393 -1.89 32.99 18.81
N SER A 394 -2.46 31.85 18.39
CA SER A 394 -2.88 31.64 17.02
C SER A 394 -4.08 32.52 16.62
N THR A 395 -3.79 33.47 15.74
CA THR A 395 -4.76 34.37 15.09
C THR A 395 -4.91 34.09 13.59
N LYS A 396 -4.36 32.97 13.10
CA LYS A 396 -4.31 32.61 11.68
C LYS A 396 -4.85 31.19 11.50
N THR A 397 -5.60 30.98 10.42
CA THR A 397 -6.02 29.65 9.98
C THR A 397 -5.37 29.28 8.65
N ASN A 398 -4.81 28.08 8.58
CA ASN A 398 -4.25 27.48 7.37
C ASN A 398 -4.63 26.01 7.26
N ILE A 399 -5.90 25.78 6.95
CA ILE A 399 -6.49 24.45 6.77
C ILE A 399 -5.87 23.71 5.58
N VAL A 400 -5.35 22.50 5.84
CA VAL A 400 -4.87 21.53 4.86
C VAL A 400 -5.79 20.29 4.94
N PRO A 401 -6.55 19.95 3.87
CA PRO A 401 -7.39 18.76 3.85
C PRO A 401 -6.54 17.48 3.74
N PHE A 402 -7.09 16.35 4.18
CA PHE A 402 -6.55 15.04 3.79
C PHE A 402 -6.81 14.77 2.30
N GLU A 403 -5.83 14.22 1.59
CA GLU A 403 -5.91 14.03 0.12
C GLU A 403 -6.86 12.91 -0.31
N SER A 404 -6.99 11.84 0.48
CA SER A 404 -7.81 10.67 0.18
C SER A 404 -8.12 9.85 1.44
N LEU A 405 -8.99 8.84 1.31
CA LEU A 405 -9.49 8.00 2.42
C LEU A 405 -8.40 7.37 3.28
N SER A 406 -7.27 6.98 2.69
CA SER A 406 -6.13 6.39 3.41
C SER A 406 -4.86 7.26 3.35
N ALA A 407 -5.01 8.57 3.11
CA ALA A 407 -3.89 9.49 3.21
C ALA A 407 -3.41 9.57 4.66
N HIS A 408 -2.10 9.62 4.89
CA HIS A 408 -1.56 9.93 6.21
C HIS A 408 -1.86 11.37 6.60
N ILE A 409 -1.86 11.64 7.91
CA ILE A 409 -1.94 12.98 8.49
C ILE A 409 -1.02 13.96 7.74
N PRO A 410 -1.58 15.00 7.07
CA PRO A 410 -0.78 15.95 6.31
C PRO A 410 0.29 16.61 7.15
N SER A 411 1.45 16.91 6.55
CA SER A 411 2.57 17.60 7.23
C SER A 411 3.14 16.90 8.48
N ALA A 412 2.74 15.67 8.80
CA ALA A 412 3.16 14.97 10.02
C ALA A 412 4.37 14.04 9.83
N THR A 413 5.33 14.09 10.75
CA THR A 413 6.51 13.21 10.79
C THR A 413 6.26 12.02 11.71
N ALA A 414 6.68 10.81 11.34
CA ALA A 414 6.51 9.64 12.21
C ALA A 414 7.55 9.60 13.34
N ALA A 415 7.12 9.37 14.57
CA ALA A 415 8.02 9.04 15.68
C ALA A 415 8.74 7.72 15.40
N GLN A 416 10.05 7.67 15.68
CA GLN A 416 10.87 6.46 15.57
C GLN A 416 10.84 5.65 16.87
N ASP A 417 11.09 4.34 16.80
CA ASP A 417 11.20 3.42 17.95
C ASP A 417 10.06 3.53 19.00
N GLN A 418 8.82 3.66 18.52
CA GLN A 418 7.60 3.94 19.33
C GLN A 418 7.31 2.95 20.48
N SER A 419 7.93 1.76 20.47
CA SER A 419 7.81 0.74 21.51
C SER A 419 8.84 0.87 22.65
N ALA A 420 9.78 1.81 22.58
CA ALA A 420 10.82 1.98 23.59
C ALA A 420 10.37 2.90 24.74
N ALA A 421 10.62 2.50 25.98
CA ALA A 421 10.53 3.43 27.11
C ALA A 421 11.79 4.32 27.17
N THR A 422 11.59 5.64 27.11
CA THR A 422 12.65 6.66 27.13
C THR A 422 13.50 6.60 28.40
N ASN A 423 12.85 6.34 29.54
CA ASN A 423 13.49 6.20 30.85
C ASN A 423 13.39 4.74 31.32
N LYS A 424 14.53 4.11 31.63
CA LYS A 424 14.55 2.77 32.24
C LYS A 424 14.18 2.87 33.73
N PRO A 425 13.28 2.03 34.26
CA PRO A 425 13.00 2.01 35.69
C PRO A 425 14.23 1.56 36.47
N SER A 426 14.84 2.49 37.23
CA SER A 426 15.90 2.16 38.17
C SER A 426 15.29 1.69 39.49
N VAL A 427 15.61 0.46 39.91
CA VAL A 427 15.35 0.00 41.28
C VAL A 427 16.35 0.65 42.23
N THR A 428 16.15 1.94 42.48
CA THR A 428 16.67 2.63 43.66
C THR A 428 15.54 2.70 44.68
N THR A 429 15.83 2.22 45.90
CA THR A 429 15.03 2.54 47.09
C THR A 429 14.71 4.03 47.09
N PRO A 430 13.50 4.47 47.48
CA PRO A 430 13.24 5.89 47.60
C PRO A 430 14.27 6.53 48.54
N ALA A 431 15.15 7.35 47.98
CA ALA A 431 15.55 8.55 48.71
C ALA A 431 14.25 9.31 48.98
N TYR A 432 14.18 10.00 50.13
CA TYR A 432 12.95 10.58 50.68
C TYR A 432 11.97 9.56 51.27
N ALA A 433 12.13 9.34 52.59
CA ALA A 433 11.04 8.88 53.43
C ALA A 433 9.88 9.91 53.41
N ALA A 434 8.65 9.45 53.59
CA ALA A 434 7.50 10.32 53.76
C ALA A 434 7.68 11.22 55.00
N SER A 435 7.25 12.48 54.89
CA SER A 435 6.97 13.29 56.08
C SER A 435 5.63 12.80 56.66
N PRO A 436 5.53 12.49 57.96
CA PRO A 436 4.29 11.96 58.53
C PRO A 436 3.23 13.05 58.62
N GLY A 437 2.19 12.93 57.79
CA GLY A 437 0.89 13.55 58.07
C GLY A 437 0.21 12.81 59.22
N ASN A 438 -0.39 13.54 60.17
CA ASN A 438 -0.95 12.97 61.40
C ASN A 438 -2.12 12.01 61.14
N ASP A 439 -1.91 10.72 61.37
CA ASP A 439 -2.96 9.79 61.77
C ASP A 439 -2.94 9.62 63.29
N ASN A 440 -3.65 10.52 63.98
CA ASN A 440 -4.21 10.25 65.30
C ASN A 440 -5.72 10.22 65.12
N ASP A 441 -6.29 9.02 64.94
CA ASP A 441 -7.36 8.48 65.77
C ASP A 441 -7.67 7.05 65.28
N GLY A 442 -7.56 6.08 66.19
CA GLY A 442 -7.57 4.65 65.83
C GLY A 442 -8.95 4.01 65.90
N TYR A 443 -9.17 3.01 65.05
CA TYR A 443 -10.11 1.91 65.30
C TYR A 443 -9.51 0.57 64.83
N ASP A 444 -9.94 -0.51 65.49
CA ASP A 444 -9.20 -1.77 65.61
C ASP A 444 -9.12 -2.68 64.36
N THR A 445 -8.06 -3.51 64.38
CA THR A 445 -7.87 -4.69 63.52
C THR A 445 -8.87 -5.83 63.84
N PRO A 446 -9.05 -6.84 62.96
CA PRO A 446 -8.14 -7.99 63.00
C PRO A 446 -7.74 -8.54 61.61
N GLY A 447 -6.52 -9.09 61.51
CA GLY A 447 -5.99 -9.70 60.28
C GLY A 447 -6.02 -11.24 60.28
N ILE A 448 -5.56 -11.83 59.16
CA ILE A 448 -5.20 -13.26 59.04
C ILE A 448 -3.84 -13.37 58.31
N CYS A 449 -2.96 -14.22 58.85
CA CYS A 449 -1.60 -14.46 58.33
C CYS A 449 -1.56 -15.41 57.12
N GLY A 450 -0.45 -15.39 56.37
CA GLY A 450 -0.11 -16.40 55.37
C GLY A 450 1.29 -16.17 54.78
N GLU A 451 2.31 -16.79 55.37
CA GLU A 451 3.71 -16.71 54.90
C GLU A 451 3.93 -17.48 53.59
N PHE A 452 4.95 -17.09 52.81
CA PHE A 452 6.10 -17.98 52.51
C PHE A 452 7.26 -17.18 51.91
N VAL A 453 8.48 -17.46 52.40
CA VAL A 453 9.76 -16.88 51.94
C VAL A 453 10.75 -18.02 51.72
N GLU A 454 11.57 -17.95 50.67
CA GLU A 454 12.80 -18.74 50.60
C GLU A 454 14.02 -17.88 50.19
N MET A 455 15.23 -18.38 50.48
CA MET A 455 16.38 -17.55 50.85
C MET A 455 17.34 -17.12 49.72
N LYS A 456 17.99 -15.97 49.94
CA LYS A 456 19.18 -15.50 49.21
C LYS A 456 20.43 -16.36 49.49
N LYS A 457 21.38 -16.34 48.55
CA LYS A 457 22.82 -16.49 48.84
C LYS A 457 23.64 -15.34 48.23
N GLN A 458 24.72 -14.95 48.92
CA GLN A 458 25.63 -13.86 48.57
C GLN A 458 27.08 -14.36 48.40
N HIS A 459 27.78 -13.81 47.40
CA HIS A 459 29.16 -13.30 47.37
C HIS A 459 30.30 -13.98 48.18
N GLY A 460 31.50 -14.11 47.56
CA GLY A 460 32.76 -14.06 48.34
C GLY A 460 34.08 -14.61 47.75
N ILE A 461 34.79 -13.80 46.94
CA ILE A 461 36.27 -13.54 46.96
C ILE A 461 37.29 -14.71 46.83
N GLY A 462 38.26 -14.58 45.91
CA GLY A 462 39.26 -15.59 45.55
C GLY A 462 40.65 -15.50 46.20
N MET A 463 41.61 -16.29 45.69
CA MET A 463 43.07 -16.02 45.74
C MET A 463 43.94 -16.98 44.86
N LEU A 464 45.13 -16.48 44.47
CA LEU A 464 46.34 -17.16 43.93
C LEU A 464 46.37 -17.62 42.44
N GLY A 465 47.50 -17.34 41.77
CA GLY A 465 47.80 -17.60 40.33
C GLY A 465 48.79 -18.76 40.09
N PRO A 466 49.74 -18.75 39.11
CA PRO A 466 50.15 -17.66 38.17
C PRO A 466 50.37 -18.09 36.68
N GLY A 467 50.77 -17.15 35.79
CA GLY A 467 51.73 -17.47 34.70
C GLY A 467 51.52 -16.92 33.27
N PHE A 468 52.30 -15.88 32.88
CA PHE A 468 52.81 -15.49 31.53
C PHE A 468 51.81 -15.25 30.35
N LEU A 469 51.72 -14.04 29.77
CA LEU A 469 52.60 -13.39 28.75
C LEU A 469 52.74 -14.14 27.40
N SER A 470 52.87 -13.53 26.21
CA SER A 470 52.59 -12.15 25.71
C SER A 470 52.91 -12.06 24.20
N PHE A 471 52.14 -11.28 23.43
CA PHE A 471 52.57 -10.44 22.29
C PHE A 471 53.22 -11.03 20.98
N VAL A 472 52.51 -10.77 19.86
CA VAL A 472 52.95 -9.93 18.70
C VAL A 472 53.67 -10.50 17.43
N ARG A 473 52.97 -10.28 16.29
CA ARG A 473 53.37 -9.87 14.91
C ARG A 473 54.12 -10.79 13.90
N MET A 474 53.51 -10.74 12.70
CA MET A 474 54.07 -10.45 11.36
C MET A 474 54.67 -11.53 10.44
N ARG A 475 53.92 -11.70 9.33
CA ARG A 475 54.33 -11.62 7.90
C ARG A 475 55.21 -12.70 7.23
N VAL A 476 54.54 -13.41 6.31
CA VAL A 476 54.84 -13.64 4.86
C VAL A 476 56.26 -14.08 4.46
N ILE A 477 56.38 -15.25 3.77
CA ILE A 477 56.72 -15.40 2.33
C ILE A 477 56.78 -16.90 1.91
N ARG A 478 56.28 -17.17 0.68
CA ARG A 478 56.44 -18.27 -0.30
C ARG A 478 57.51 -19.38 -0.08
N ALA A 479 57.46 -20.58 -0.69
CA ALA A 479 56.46 -21.35 -1.47
C ALA A 479 57.07 -22.76 -1.85
N VAL A 480 56.48 -23.47 -2.84
CA VAL A 480 56.93 -24.73 -3.51
C VAL A 480 56.54 -26.01 -2.72
N ALA A 481 55.48 -26.75 -3.08
CA ALA A 481 55.34 -27.77 -4.17
C ALA A 481 56.20 -29.05 -3.94
N THR A 482 55.76 -30.30 -4.21
CA THR A 482 54.78 -30.82 -5.20
C THR A 482 54.35 -32.28 -4.90
N LEU A 483 53.47 -32.86 -5.73
CA LEU A 483 53.20 -34.31 -6.01
C LEU A 483 52.02 -35.03 -5.31
N ASN A 484 51.63 -36.19 -5.87
CA ASN A 484 50.25 -36.45 -6.37
C ASN A 484 49.83 -37.95 -6.37
N SER A 485 48.53 -38.27 -6.49
CA SER A 485 47.87 -39.61 -6.72
C SER A 485 47.95 -40.71 -5.61
N GLY A 486 47.07 -41.74 -5.48
CA GLY A 486 45.75 -42.04 -6.11
C GLY A 486 45.14 -43.46 -5.89
N ARG A 487 44.00 -43.56 -5.15
CA ARG A 487 42.82 -44.51 -5.20
C ARG A 487 42.82 -46.08 -5.10
N ALA A 488 41.69 -46.58 -4.54
CA ALA A 488 40.97 -47.89 -4.67
C ALA A 488 41.41 -49.13 -3.80
N ALA A 489 40.56 -50.06 -3.30
CA ALA A 489 39.07 -50.15 -3.13
C ALA A 489 38.60 -51.33 -2.17
N ALA A 490 37.39 -51.19 -1.60
CA ALA A 490 36.34 -52.18 -1.20
C ALA A 490 36.53 -53.43 -0.26
N THR A 491 35.51 -53.62 0.61
CA THR A 491 34.79 -54.89 1.02
C THR A 491 34.74 -55.23 2.53
N ARG A 492 33.58 -55.73 3.01
CA ARG A 492 33.22 -56.05 4.43
C ARG A 492 33.53 -57.52 4.81
N VAL A 493 34.10 -57.75 6.00
CA VAL A 493 33.84 -58.89 6.93
C VAL A 493 34.03 -58.39 8.38
N GLY A 494 33.39 -59.02 9.38
CA GLY A 494 33.27 -58.48 10.74
C GLY A 494 34.35 -58.83 11.77
N VAL A 495 34.09 -58.31 12.98
CA VAL A 495 34.55 -58.74 14.32
C VAL A 495 35.93 -58.26 14.82
N ARG A 496 35.86 -57.47 15.92
CA ARG A 496 36.87 -57.12 16.95
C ARG A 496 38.05 -56.19 16.60
N HIS A 497 38.02 -55.04 17.29
CA HIS A 497 39.12 -54.24 17.86
C HIS A 497 40.37 -53.86 17.02
N ILE A 498 40.60 -52.54 16.98
CA ILE A 498 41.90 -51.83 16.98
C ILE A 498 42.73 -51.85 15.66
N GLY A 499 42.92 -50.64 15.10
CA GLY A 499 44.25 -50.19 14.59
C GLY A 499 44.67 -50.43 13.12
N LEU A 500 44.66 -49.34 12.33
CA LEU A 500 45.60 -48.94 11.26
C LEU A 500 46.00 -49.89 10.07
N THR A 501 45.57 -49.49 8.85
CA THR A 501 46.31 -49.30 7.55
C THR A 501 47.69 -49.97 7.29
N CYS A 502 48.11 -50.46 6.10
CA CYS A 502 47.98 -49.95 4.70
C CYS A 502 48.52 -50.94 3.60
N ARG A 503 48.09 -50.93 2.31
CA ARG A 503 48.84 -51.45 1.11
C ARG A 503 48.26 -51.09 -0.31
N VAL A 504 48.95 -51.51 -1.38
CA VAL A 504 49.10 -50.97 -2.79
C VAL A 504 48.07 -51.44 -3.87
N ALA A 505 47.97 -50.72 -5.01
CA ALA A 505 47.09 -50.89 -6.21
C ALA A 505 47.90 -50.90 -7.55
N SER A 506 47.37 -50.75 -8.78
CA SER A 506 46.42 -51.54 -9.62
C SER A 506 46.55 -51.11 -11.11
N HIS A 507 46.03 -51.86 -12.11
CA HIS A 507 46.12 -51.44 -13.54
C HIS A 507 44.93 -51.92 -14.44
N THR A 508 43.68 -51.54 -14.13
CA THR A 508 42.48 -51.87 -14.94
C THR A 508 41.35 -50.82 -14.80
N GLN A 509 41.48 -49.63 -15.41
CA GLN A 509 40.46 -48.55 -15.27
C GLN A 509 40.03 -47.80 -16.56
N SER A 510 40.60 -48.05 -17.74
CA SER A 510 40.31 -47.25 -18.95
C SER A 510 39.16 -47.75 -19.83
N SER A 511 38.79 -49.04 -19.79
CA SER A 511 37.76 -49.60 -20.68
C SER A 511 36.33 -49.32 -20.23
N THR A 512 36.10 -49.15 -18.94
CA THR A 512 34.77 -48.87 -18.38
C THR A 512 34.31 -47.43 -18.64
N SER A 513 35.21 -46.45 -18.59
CA SER A 513 34.87 -45.03 -18.82
C SER A 513 34.36 -44.78 -20.24
N HIS A 514 35.01 -45.33 -21.27
CA HIS A 514 34.57 -45.17 -22.65
C HIS A 514 33.21 -45.85 -22.92
N LEU A 515 32.94 -46.99 -22.30
CA LEU A 515 31.65 -47.69 -22.41
C LEU A 515 30.51 -46.94 -21.70
N GLN A 516 30.84 -46.25 -20.61
CA GLN A 516 29.91 -45.37 -19.88
C GLN A 516 29.63 -44.10 -20.69
N GLN A 517 30.68 -43.46 -21.22
CA GLN A 517 30.60 -42.28 -22.08
C GLN A 517 29.84 -42.55 -23.39
N ALA A 518 30.02 -43.73 -23.99
CA ALA A 518 29.27 -44.17 -25.17
C ALA A 518 27.78 -44.43 -24.87
N LYS A 519 27.45 -45.01 -23.71
CA LYS A 519 26.06 -45.16 -23.25
C LYS A 519 25.40 -43.81 -22.96
N GLU A 520 26.14 -42.86 -22.40
CA GLU A 520 25.66 -41.50 -22.11
C GLU A 520 25.46 -40.66 -23.38
N LEU A 521 26.34 -40.80 -24.38
CA LEU A 521 26.15 -40.20 -25.71
C LEU A 521 24.95 -40.81 -26.46
N ALA A 522 24.75 -42.14 -26.35
CA ALA A 522 23.58 -42.80 -26.93
C ALA A 522 22.25 -42.35 -26.30
N ALA A 523 22.25 -41.94 -25.02
CA ALA A 523 21.06 -41.42 -24.34
C ALA A 523 20.68 -39.99 -24.78
N ALA A 524 21.65 -39.17 -25.21
CA ALA A 524 21.41 -37.81 -25.69
C ALA A 524 20.73 -37.77 -27.08
N ASN A 525 20.93 -38.80 -27.91
CA ASN A 525 20.35 -38.93 -29.25
C ASN A 525 19.18 -39.93 -29.33
N MET A 526 18.46 -40.18 -28.23
CA MET A 526 17.29 -41.07 -28.24
C MET A 526 16.06 -40.40 -28.86
N SER A 527 15.31 -41.14 -29.69
CA SER A 527 14.00 -40.69 -30.17
C SER A 527 12.97 -40.63 -29.03
N VAL A 528 11.96 -39.79 -29.20
CA VAL A 528 10.90 -39.53 -28.20
C VAL A 528 10.21 -40.84 -27.77
N GLU A 529 9.88 -41.68 -28.75
CA GLU A 529 9.25 -42.99 -28.56
C GLU A 529 10.13 -43.97 -27.77
N ALA A 530 11.44 -44.00 -28.05
CA ALA A 530 12.39 -44.89 -27.37
C ALA A 530 12.67 -44.46 -25.91
N ALA A 531 12.50 -43.19 -25.58
CA ALA A 531 12.58 -42.67 -24.21
C ALA A 531 11.29 -42.95 -23.42
N ALA A 532 10.12 -42.83 -24.06
CA ALA A 532 8.84 -43.20 -23.45
C ALA A 532 8.78 -44.71 -23.09
N ALA A 533 9.25 -45.58 -23.99
CA ALA A 533 9.21 -47.03 -23.80
C ALA A 533 10.15 -47.58 -22.69
N ARG A 534 10.99 -46.74 -22.07
CA ARG A 534 11.96 -47.15 -21.02
C ARG A 534 11.63 -46.64 -19.61
N ARG A 535 10.54 -45.88 -19.42
CA ARG A 535 10.17 -45.37 -18.09
C ARG A 535 9.69 -46.50 -17.18
N THR A 536 9.92 -46.38 -15.87
CA THR A 536 9.38 -47.37 -14.92
C THR A 536 7.88 -47.13 -14.70
N PRO A 537 7.09 -48.17 -14.38
CA PRO A 537 5.68 -48.00 -14.03
C PRO A 537 5.45 -47.03 -12.86
N GLU A 538 6.39 -47.00 -11.90
CA GLU A 538 6.36 -46.10 -10.75
C GLU A 538 6.49 -44.62 -11.16
N GLU A 539 7.35 -44.29 -12.12
CA GLU A 539 7.53 -42.92 -12.60
C GLU A 539 6.33 -42.42 -13.39
N ILE A 540 5.73 -43.28 -14.22
CA ILE A 540 4.49 -42.98 -14.96
C ILE A 540 3.36 -42.69 -13.95
N GLN A 541 3.22 -43.54 -12.92
CA GLN A 541 2.20 -43.34 -11.88
C GLN A 541 2.45 -42.08 -11.03
N ARG A 542 3.71 -41.70 -10.77
CA ARG A 542 4.05 -40.42 -10.10
C ARG A 542 3.59 -39.24 -10.95
N ILE A 543 3.99 -39.19 -12.24
CA ILE A 543 3.71 -38.06 -13.12
C ILE A 543 2.21 -37.89 -13.35
N ALA A 544 1.48 -39.00 -13.56
CA ALA A 544 0.02 -39.00 -13.72
C ALA A 544 -0.74 -38.39 -12.52
N ARG A 545 -0.13 -38.34 -11.33
CA ARG A 545 -0.70 -37.76 -10.09
C ARG A 545 -0.27 -36.32 -9.81
N VAL A 546 0.65 -35.75 -10.58
CA VAL A 546 1.03 -34.32 -10.47
C VAL A 546 0.03 -33.45 -11.24
N ARG A 547 -0.31 -32.28 -10.70
CA ARG A 547 -1.06 -31.22 -11.39
C ARG A 547 -0.36 -29.87 -11.15
N ASN A 548 0.06 -29.20 -12.23
CA ASN A 548 0.60 -27.84 -12.19
C ASN A 548 -0.51 -26.86 -12.58
N ILE A 549 -1.15 -26.24 -11.58
CA ILE A 549 -2.38 -25.45 -11.75
C ILE A 549 -2.21 -23.99 -11.36
N GLY A 550 -2.77 -23.09 -12.16
CA GLY A 550 -2.92 -21.68 -11.80
C GLY A 550 -4.35 -21.32 -11.44
N ILE A 551 -4.55 -20.46 -10.45
CA ILE A 551 -5.84 -19.80 -10.21
C ILE A 551 -5.76 -18.40 -10.83
N ALA A 552 -6.65 -18.12 -11.79
CA ALA A 552 -6.67 -16.86 -12.55
C ALA A 552 -8.09 -16.33 -12.75
N ALA A 553 -8.27 -15.00 -12.70
CA ALA A 553 -9.58 -14.36 -12.65
C ALA A 553 -9.47 -12.84 -12.74
N HIS A 554 -10.61 -12.17 -12.96
CA HIS A 554 -10.75 -10.74 -12.73
C HIS A 554 -10.50 -10.35 -11.25
N ILE A 555 -10.29 -9.04 -11.00
CA ILE A 555 -10.24 -8.41 -9.68
C ILE A 555 -11.51 -8.77 -8.90
N ASP A 556 -11.44 -8.90 -7.58
CA ASP A 556 -12.58 -9.20 -6.70
C ASP A 556 -13.44 -10.42 -7.07
N SER A 557 -12.96 -11.33 -7.93
CA SER A 557 -13.62 -12.62 -8.20
C SER A 557 -13.35 -13.65 -7.09
N GLY A 558 -12.48 -13.32 -6.13
CA GLY A 558 -12.16 -14.15 -4.96
C GLY A 558 -11.11 -15.23 -5.22
N LYS A 559 -10.10 -14.98 -6.06
CA LYS A 559 -8.97 -15.91 -6.32
C LYS A 559 -8.32 -16.39 -5.04
N THR A 560 -7.73 -15.46 -4.29
CA THR A 560 -7.03 -15.72 -3.03
C THR A 560 -7.94 -16.42 -2.04
N THR A 561 -9.23 -16.07 -1.99
CA THR A 561 -10.22 -16.79 -1.18
C THR A 561 -10.38 -18.25 -1.61
N VAL A 562 -10.46 -18.56 -2.91
CA VAL A 562 -10.46 -19.94 -3.41
C VAL A 562 -9.15 -20.64 -3.03
N SER A 563 -7.99 -20.01 -3.27
CA SER A 563 -6.66 -20.54 -2.93
C SER A 563 -6.54 -20.91 -1.45
N GLU A 564 -6.98 -20.04 -0.53
CA GLU A 564 -7.01 -20.33 0.91
C GLU A 564 -7.92 -21.53 1.25
N ARG A 565 -9.10 -21.65 0.63
CA ARG A 565 -9.94 -22.85 0.81
C ARG A 565 -9.28 -24.11 0.25
N VAL A 566 -8.53 -24.03 -0.86
CA VAL A 566 -7.73 -25.16 -1.37
C VAL A 566 -6.68 -25.60 -0.34
N LEU A 567 -5.94 -24.66 0.26
CA LEU A 567 -4.93 -24.97 1.28
C LEU A 567 -5.54 -25.53 2.57
N PHE A 568 -6.74 -25.10 2.94
CA PHE A 568 -7.46 -25.64 4.09
C PHE A 568 -7.98 -27.06 3.83
N TYR A 569 -8.68 -27.30 2.71
CA TYR A 569 -9.23 -28.63 2.42
C TYR A 569 -8.16 -29.69 2.09
N THR A 570 -7.00 -29.29 1.58
CA THR A 570 -5.81 -30.17 1.46
C THR A 570 -5.06 -30.39 2.79
N GLY A 571 -5.54 -29.80 3.89
CA GLY A 571 -4.98 -29.96 5.24
C GLY A 571 -3.63 -29.27 5.46
N LYS A 572 -3.18 -28.41 4.54
CA LYS A 572 -1.92 -27.65 4.67
C LYS A 572 -2.09 -26.43 5.59
N SER A 573 -3.25 -25.76 5.54
CA SER A 573 -3.61 -24.73 6.53
C SER A 573 -4.58 -25.27 7.58
N LYS A 574 -4.40 -24.84 8.84
CA LYS A 574 -5.26 -25.22 9.98
C LYS A 574 -6.36 -24.20 10.28
N ALA A 575 -6.23 -22.99 9.75
CA ALA A 575 -7.17 -21.90 9.92
C ALA A 575 -7.36 -21.19 8.57
N ILE A 576 -8.47 -20.48 8.42
CA ILE A 576 -8.77 -19.72 7.21
C ILE A 576 -8.91 -18.26 7.60
N HIS A 577 -8.07 -17.44 6.98
CA HIS A 577 -8.02 -15.99 7.17
C HIS A 577 -8.58 -15.31 5.93
N GLU A 578 -9.22 -14.16 6.11
CA GLU A 578 -9.83 -13.42 4.99
C GLU A 578 -8.92 -12.27 4.55
N VAL A 579 -8.86 -12.02 3.24
CA VAL A 579 -7.98 -11.00 2.63
C VAL A 579 -8.20 -9.61 3.23
N ARG A 580 -9.43 -9.31 3.67
CA ARG A 580 -9.82 -8.10 4.42
C ARG A 580 -10.58 -8.46 5.69
N GLY A 581 -10.10 -9.48 6.42
CA GLY A 581 -10.71 -9.93 7.67
C GLY A 581 -10.46 -8.95 8.83
N ARG A 582 -11.37 -8.93 9.81
CA ARG A 582 -11.22 -8.18 11.09
C ARG A 582 -10.10 -8.72 11.98
N ASP A 583 -9.48 -9.84 11.61
CA ASP A 583 -8.43 -10.52 12.36
C ASP A 583 -7.02 -9.96 12.12
N GLY A 584 -6.83 -9.13 11.08
CA GLY A 584 -5.57 -8.43 10.81
C GLY A 584 -4.38 -9.34 10.41
N VAL A 585 -4.61 -10.64 10.27
CA VAL A 585 -3.58 -11.63 9.88
C VAL A 585 -3.38 -11.63 8.35
N GLY A 586 -4.46 -11.39 7.59
CA GLY A 586 -4.50 -11.48 6.13
C GLY A 586 -4.43 -12.93 5.62
N ALA A 587 -4.62 -13.11 4.31
CA ALA A 587 -4.44 -14.40 3.67
C ALA A 587 -2.96 -14.88 3.76
N LYS A 588 -2.75 -16.20 3.80
CA LYS A 588 -1.40 -16.81 3.77
C LYS A 588 -0.75 -16.67 2.39
N MET A 589 -1.56 -16.59 1.33
CA MET A 589 -1.08 -16.39 -0.05
C MET A 589 -0.61 -14.96 -0.34
N ASP A 590 -1.20 -13.94 0.31
CA ASP A 590 -0.76 -12.55 0.22
C ASP A 590 0.31 -12.30 1.31
N SER A 591 1.58 -12.51 0.97
CA SER A 591 2.69 -12.50 1.93
C SER A 591 3.33 -11.13 2.12
N MET A 592 3.22 -10.22 1.15
CA MET A 592 3.77 -8.87 1.26
C MET A 592 2.84 -7.97 2.09
N GLU A 593 3.40 -7.06 2.88
CA GLU A 593 2.62 -6.07 3.64
C GLU A 593 1.71 -5.24 2.73
N LEU A 594 2.22 -4.81 1.57
CA LEU A 594 1.47 -4.03 0.57
C LEU A 594 0.29 -4.81 -0.03
N GLU A 595 0.38 -6.14 -0.15
CA GLU A 595 -0.73 -6.98 -0.63
C GLU A 595 -1.85 -7.03 0.40
N ARG A 596 -1.49 -7.13 1.70
CA ARG A 596 -2.44 -7.15 2.83
C ARG A 596 -3.11 -5.80 3.04
N GLU A 597 -2.35 -4.71 2.99
CA GLU A 597 -2.86 -3.34 3.13
C GLU A 597 -3.84 -2.98 2.01
N ARG A 598 -3.50 -3.28 0.75
CA ARG A 598 -4.36 -2.97 -0.40
C ARG A 598 -5.43 -4.04 -0.64
N GLY A 599 -5.27 -5.24 -0.08
CA GLY A 599 -6.14 -6.40 -0.31
C GLY A 599 -6.11 -6.90 -1.75
N ILE A 600 -4.93 -6.86 -2.39
CA ILE A 600 -4.71 -7.33 -3.77
C ILE A 600 -3.42 -8.15 -3.83
N THR A 601 -3.44 -9.27 -4.54
CA THR A 601 -2.24 -10.06 -4.86
C THR A 601 -1.41 -9.33 -5.94
N ILE A 602 -0.14 -9.07 -5.64
CA ILE A 602 0.82 -8.29 -6.46
C ILE A 602 1.81 -9.24 -7.14
N GLN A 603 2.41 -10.15 -6.38
CA GLN A 603 3.32 -11.18 -6.89
C GLN A 603 2.60 -12.53 -7.03
N SER A 604 3.05 -13.38 -7.97
CA SER A 604 2.53 -14.75 -8.02
C SER A 604 3.03 -15.58 -6.84
N ALA A 605 2.11 -16.18 -6.08
CA ALA A 605 2.43 -17.02 -4.92
C ALA A 605 2.37 -18.51 -5.29
N ALA A 606 3.49 -19.23 -5.12
CA ALA A 606 3.61 -20.64 -5.47
C ALA A 606 3.61 -21.53 -4.22
N THR A 607 2.72 -22.52 -4.19
CA THR A 607 2.49 -23.38 -3.02
C THR A 607 2.24 -24.84 -3.44
N PHE A 608 2.87 -25.77 -2.70
CA PHE A 608 2.61 -27.21 -2.82
C PHE A 608 1.49 -27.69 -1.87
N ALA A 609 0.57 -28.51 -2.38
CA ALA A 609 -0.55 -29.10 -1.65
C ALA A 609 -0.85 -30.56 -2.09
N ASP A 610 -1.41 -31.37 -1.19
CA ASP A 610 -1.76 -32.77 -1.48
C ASP A 610 -3.28 -32.96 -1.37
N TRP A 611 -3.93 -33.38 -2.45
CA TRP A 611 -5.37 -33.66 -2.47
C TRP A 611 -5.64 -35.17 -2.41
N LYS A 612 -6.53 -35.58 -1.51
CA LYS A 612 -6.95 -36.99 -1.33
C LYS A 612 -8.31 -37.17 -1.97
N LYS A 613 -8.34 -37.67 -3.21
CA LYS A 613 -9.59 -38.00 -3.91
C LYS A 613 -10.06 -39.38 -3.44
N VAL A 614 -11.33 -39.50 -3.05
CA VAL A 614 -11.96 -40.79 -2.73
C VAL A 614 -12.91 -41.18 -3.86
N GLU A 615 -12.56 -42.18 -4.66
CA GLU A 615 -13.39 -42.68 -5.76
C GLU A 615 -13.58 -44.19 -5.64
N ASN A 616 -14.84 -44.65 -5.70
CA ASN A 616 -15.22 -46.06 -5.54
C ASN A 616 -14.65 -46.74 -4.27
N GLY A 617 -14.49 -45.98 -3.18
CA GLY A 617 -13.94 -46.47 -1.91
C GLY A 617 -12.41 -46.65 -1.90
N LYS A 618 -11.70 -46.21 -2.95
CA LYS A 618 -10.23 -46.11 -2.96
C LYS A 618 -9.82 -44.65 -2.77
N GLU A 619 -8.85 -44.42 -1.90
CA GLU A 619 -8.24 -43.11 -1.68
C GLU A 619 -6.98 -42.99 -2.55
N GLU A 620 -6.95 -42.00 -3.43
CA GLU A 620 -5.79 -41.65 -4.24
C GLU A 620 -5.29 -40.25 -3.90
N THR A 621 -3.98 -40.12 -3.69
CA THR A 621 -3.33 -38.83 -3.44
C THR A 621 -2.81 -38.22 -4.74
N TYR A 622 -3.20 -36.98 -5.00
CA TYR A 622 -2.73 -36.13 -6.09
C TYR A 622 -1.89 -34.99 -5.53
N HIS A 623 -0.84 -34.60 -6.25
CA HIS A 623 0.12 -33.58 -5.85
C HIS A 623 -0.11 -32.31 -6.66
N PHE A 624 -0.56 -31.24 -6.01
CA PHE A 624 -0.88 -29.96 -6.63
C PHE A 624 0.25 -28.96 -6.42
N ASN A 625 0.86 -28.50 -7.52
CA ASN A 625 1.65 -27.26 -7.54
C ASN A 625 0.69 -26.13 -7.92
N LEU A 626 0.25 -25.35 -6.95
CA LEU A 626 -0.65 -24.22 -7.14
C LEU A 626 0.15 -22.93 -7.31
N ILE A 627 -0.15 -22.15 -8.34
CA ILE A 627 0.28 -20.75 -8.48
C ILE A 627 -0.96 -19.85 -8.41
N ASP A 628 -1.05 -19.00 -7.40
CA ASP A 628 -2.03 -17.91 -7.40
C ASP A 628 -1.49 -16.74 -8.22
N THR A 629 -2.36 -16.11 -9.02
CA THR A 629 -1.95 -15.09 -10.00
C THR A 629 -2.64 -13.75 -9.74
N PRO A 630 -1.93 -12.61 -9.88
CA PRO A 630 -2.52 -11.29 -9.75
C PRO A 630 -3.76 -11.08 -10.64
N GLY A 631 -4.74 -10.35 -10.12
CA GLY A 631 -5.96 -10.00 -10.87
C GLY A 631 -5.90 -8.69 -11.63
N HIS A 632 -4.90 -7.86 -11.33
CA HIS A 632 -4.84 -6.48 -11.79
C HIS A 632 -4.02 -6.37 -13.09
N ILE A 633 -4.46 -5.49 -14.00
CA ILE A 633 -3.88 -5.35 -15.34
C ILE A 633 -2.40 -4.91 -15.31
N ASP A 634 -2.02 -4.12 -14.30
CA ASP A 634 -0.64 -3.67 -14.10
C ASP A 634 0.34 -4.81 -13.75
N PHE A 635 -0.15 -5.92 -13.20
CA PHE A 635 0.67 -7.11 -12.87
C PHE A 635 0.47 -8.24 -13.89
N THR A 636 0.07 -7.90 -15.13
CA THR A 636 -0.12 -8.87 -16.22
C THR A 636 1.11 -9.74 -16.48
N ILE A 637 2.32 -9.21 -16.25
CA ILE A 637 3.57 -9.95 -16.39
C ILE A 637 3.68 -11.17 -15.45
N GLU A 638 3.11 -11.10 -14.24
CA GLU A 638 3.05 -12.24 -13.33
C GLU A 638 2.10 -13.33 -13.85
N VAL A 639 1.03 -12.93 -14.53
CA VAL A 639 0.11 -13.86 -15.20
C VAL A 639 0.77 -14.49 -16.42
N GLU A 640 1.50 -13.74 -17.24
CA GLU A 640 2.32 -14.28 -18.35
C GLU A 640 3.32 -15.33 -17.83
N ARG A 641 4.05 -14.99 -16.74
CA ARG A 641 5.03 -15.88 -16.10
C ARG A 641 4.40 -17.18 -15.63
N ALA A 642 3.29 -17.09 -14.91
CA ALA A 642 2.57 -18.25 -14.41
C ALA A 642 2.05 -19.10 -15.57
N MET A 643 1.32 -18.52 -16.53
CA MET A 643 0.73 -19.27 -17.65
C MET A 643 1.79 -19.95 -18.51
N ARG A 644 3.02 -19.42 -18.61
CA ARG A 644 4.13 -20.08 -19.32
C ARG A 644 4.63 -21.36 -18.66
N VAL A 645 4.45 -21.53 -17.34
CA VAL A 645 4.95 -22.69 -16.56
C VAL A 645 3.85 -23.60 -16.04
N LEU A 646 2.59 -23.30 -16.26
CA LEU A 646 1.47 -24.14 -15.82
C LEU A 646 1.07 -25.16 -16.90
N ASP A 647 0.50 -26.28 -16.47
CA ASP A 647 -0.08 -27.29 -17.39
C ASP A 647 -1.59 -27.12 -17.51
N GLY A 648 -2.26 -26.57 -16.49
CA GLY A 648 -3.67 -26.21 -16.56
C GLY A 648 -4.01 -25.01 -15.69
N ALA A 649 -5.21 -24.48 -15.84
CA ALA A 649 -5.68 -23.35 -15.03
C ALA A 649 -7.15 -23.46 -14.61
N VAL A 650 -7.46 -22.87 -13.45
CA VAL A 650 -8.82 -22.65 -12.95
C VAL A 650 -9.16 -21.18 -13.20
N MET A 651 -10.05 -20.94 -14.16
CA MET A 651 -10.57 -19.61 -14.48
C MET A 651 -11.75 -19.30 -13.56
N VAL A 652 -11.53 -18.49 -12.52
CA VAL A 652 -12.58 -18.11 -11.58
C VAL A 652 -13.38 -16.93 -12.12
N LEU A 653 -14.71 -17.00 -12.00
CA LEU A 653 -15.66 -15.98 -12.45
C LEU A 653 -16.62 -15.61 -11.31
N CYS A 654 -17.14 -14.37 -11.32
CA CYS A 654 -18.16 -13.93 -10.36
C CYS A 654 -19.56 -14.31 -10.87
N ALA A 655 -20.38 -14.97 -10.04
CA ALA A 655 -21.76 -15.37 -10.36
C ALA A 655 -22.69 -14.20 -10.75
N VAL A 656 -22.39 -12.98 -10.32
CA VAL A 656 -23.18 -11.77 -10.64
C VAL A 656 -22.68 -11.09 -11.92
N SER A 657 -21.36 -10.97 -12.06
CA SER A 657 -20.70 -10.16 -13.09
C SER A 657 -20.36 -10.92 -14.38
N GLY A 658 -20.19 -12.25 -14.30
CA GLY A 658 -19.81 -13.10 -15.42
C GLY A 658 -18.44 -12.75 -16.01
N VAL A 659 -18.35 -12.69 -17.35
CA VAL A 659 -17.12 -12.37 -18.08
C VAL A 659 -16.90 -10.86 -18.21
N GLN A 660 -15.83 -10.37 -17.58
CA GLN A 660 -15.38 -8.98 -17.55
C GLN A 660 -14.15 -8.76 -18.47
N SER A 661 -13.69 -7.52 -18.63
CA SER A 661 -12.61 -7.18 -19.57
C SER A 661 -11.29 -7.90 -19.27
N GLN A 662 -10.82 -7.90 -18.02
CA GLN A 662 -9.59 -8.61 -17.64
C GLN A 662 -9.74 -10.13 -17.78
N THR A 663 -10.95 -10.70 -17.70
CA THR A 663 -11.19 -12.12 -18.03
C THR A 663 -10.84 -12.42 -19.48
N ILE A 664 -11.12 -11.48 -20.41
CA ILE A 664 -10.76 -11.61 -21.84
C ILE A 664 -9.24 -11.50 -22.01
N THR A 665 -8.56 -10.62 -21.27
CA THR A 665 -7.08 -10.54 -21.26
C THR A 665 -6.46 -11.86 -20.79
N VAL A 666 -6.94 -12.42 -19.67
CA VAL A 666 -6.48 -13.72 -19.15
C VAL A 666 -6.80 -14.87 -20.12
N ASP A 667 -7.95 -14.85 -20.79
CA ASP A 667 -8.29 -15.80 -21.86
C ASP A 667 -7.31 -15.73 -23.04
N ARG A 668 -6.93 -14.52 -23.49
CA ARG A 668 -5.90 -14.30 -24.53
C ARG A 668 -4.54 -14.88 -24.10
N GLN A 669 -4.16 -14.70 -22.83
CA GLN A 669 -2.91 -15.24 -22.28
C GLN A 669 -2.93 -16.78 -22.21
N MET A 670 -4.01 -17.40 -21.73
CA MET A 670 -4.19 -18.86 -21.73
C MET A 670 -4.13 -19.43 -23.16
N LYS A 671 -4.77 -18.77 -24.13
CA LYS A 671 -4.74 -19.14 -25.55
C LYS A 671 -3.31 -19.04 -26.12
N ARG A 672 -2.56 -17.98 -25.81
CA ARG A 672 -1.17 -17.78 -26.27
C ARG A 672 -0.24 -18.91 -25.84
N TYR A 673 -0.32 -19.35 -24.58
CA TYR A 673 0.52 -20.46 -24.07
C TYR A 673 -0.12 -21.84 -24.22
N ASN A 674 -1.26 -21.95 -24.90
CA ASN A 674 -1.98 -23.20 -25.13
C ASN A 674 -2.38 -23.94 -23.84
N VAL A 675 -2.79 -23.23 -22.78
CA VAL A 675 -3.09 -23.81 -21.45
C VAL A 675 -4.56 -24.27 -21.37
N PRO A 676 -4.85 -25.58 -21.14
CA PRO A 676 -6.17 -26.10 -20.79
C PRO A 676 -6.75 -25.49 -19.52
N ARG A 677 -8.08 -25.37 -19.45
CA ARG A 677 -8.74 -24.74 -18.30
C ARG A 677 -10.09 -25.34 -17.94
N ILE A 678 -10.45 -25.17 -16.67
CA ILE A 678 -11.81 -25.31 -16.16
C ILE A 678 -12.33 -23.95 -15.70
N SER A 679 -13.65 -23.73 -15.72
CA SER A 679 -14.26 -22.51 -15.20
C SER A 679 -14.95 -22.76 -13.86
N PHE A 680 -14.71 -21.89 -12.88
CA PHE A 680 -15.36 -21.95 -11.57
C PHE A 680 -16.14 -20.66 -11.30
N VAL A 681 -17.46 -20.76 -11.28
CA VAL A 681 -18.36 -19.65 -10.94
C VAL A 681 -18.46 -19.56 -9.42
N ASN A 682 -17.73 -18.59 -8.87
CA ASN A 682 -17.64 -18.29 -7.45
C ASN A 682 -18.65 -17.20 -7.05
N LYS A 683 -18.83 -17.01 -5.73
CA LYS A 683 -19.72 -16.01 -5.13
C LYS A 683 -21.21 -16.28 -5.39
N MET A 684 -21.61 -17.55 -5.44
CA MET A 684 -23.01 -17.99 -5.53
C MET A 684 -23.89 -17.55 -4.35
N ASP A 685 -23.28 -17.09 -3.25
CA ASP A 685 -23.89 -16.51 -2.04
C ASP A 685 -24.37 -15.06 -2.20
N ARG A 686 -23.96 -14.35 -3.25
CA ARG A 686 -24.32 -12.94 -3.46
C ARG A 686 -25.70 -12.76 -4.07
N MET A 687 -26.36 -11.66 -3.71
CA MET A 687 -27.61 -11.23 -4.35
C MET A 687 -27.42 -11.03 -5.87
N GLY A 688 -28.36 -11.53 -6.67
CA GLY A 688 -28.30 -11.51 -8.13
C GLY A 688 -27.34 -12.54 -8.75
N ALA A 689 -26.94 -13.59 -8.02
CA ALA A 689 -26.11 -14.67 -8.54
C ALA A 689 -26.86 -15.47 -9.63
N ASN A 690 -26.34 -15.46 -10.86
CA ASN A 690 -26.86 -16.25 -11.98
C ASN A 690 -25.71 -16.95 -12.71
N PRO A 691 -25.47 -18.26 -12.45
CA PRO A 691 -24.35 -18.97 -13.06
C PRO A 691 -24.59 -19.30 -14.54
N PHE A 692 -25.84 -19.47 -14.98
CA PHE A 692 -26.15 -19.76 -16.39
C PHE A 692 -25.80 -18.57 -17.29
N LYS A 693 -26.07 -17.34 -16.84
CA LYS A 693 -25.60 -16.12 -17.50
C LYS A 693 -24.07 -16.10 -17.65
N ALA A 694 -23.32 -16.61 -16.68
CA ALA A 694 -21.85 -16.71 -16.80
C ALA A 694 -21.44 -17.74 -17.87
N VAL A 695 -22.14 -18.87 -18.00
CA VAL A 695 -21.93 -19.88 -19.07
C VAL A 695 -22.20 -19.26 -20.45
N GLU A 696 -23.32 -18.57 -20.63
CA GLU A 696 -23.64 -17.86 -21.89
C GLU A 696 -22.58 -16.81 -22.23
N MET A 697 -22.10 -16.05 -21.24
CA MET A 697 -21.06 -15.05 -21.44
C MET A 697 -19.70 -15.66 -21.82
N ILE A 698 -19.36 -16.87 -21.35
CA ILE A 698 -18.16 -17.60 -21.82
C ILE A 698 -18.31 -17.94 -23.32
N ASN A 699 -19.42 -18.57 -23.69
CA ASN A 699 -19.69 -18.95 -25.09
C ASN A 699 -19.66 -17.72 -26.02
N ASN A 700 -20.36 -16.65 -25.66
CA ASN A 700 -20.52 -15.46 -26.51
C ASN A 700 -19.29 -14.53 -26.52
N LYS A 701 -18.66 -14.25 -25.36
CA LYS A 701 -17.55 -13.27 -25.28
C LYS A 701 -16.17 -13.90 -25.45
N LEU A 702 -15.93 -15.10 -24.91
CA LEU A 702 -14.64 -15.77 -25.03
C LEU A 702 -14.55 -16.64 -26.29
N LYS A 703 -15.68 -16.87 -26.98
CA LYS A 703 -15.81 -17.70 -28.19
C LYS A 703 -15.25 -19.12 -27.94
N VAL A 704 -15.58 -19.70 -26.79
CA VAL A 704 -15.18 -21.08 -26.39
C VAL A 704 -16.43 -21.86 -25.95
N PRO A 705 -16.70 -23.04 -26.54
CA PRO A 705 -17.76 -23.94 -26.09
C PRO A 705 -17.63 -24.27 -24.60
N ALA A 706 -18.67 -23.94 -23.83
CA ALA A 706 -18.71 -24.19 -22.41
C ALA A 706 -20.12 -24.60 -21.99
N ALA A 707 -20.22 -25.63 -21.15
CA ALA A 707 -21.48 -26.09 -20.57
C ALA A 707 -21.31 -26.33 -19.07
N ALA A 708 -22.42 -26.19 -18.34
CA ALA A 708 -22.47 -26.48 -16.92
C ALA A 708 -22.38 -28.00 -16.69
N ILE A 709 -21.49 -28.44 -15.81
CA ILE A 709 -21.47 -29.83 -15.32
C ILE A 709 -22.19 -29.97 -13.96
N GLN A 710 -22.70 -28.86 -13.42
CA GLN A 710 -23.37 -28.74 -12.14
C GLN A 710 -24.58 -27.80 -12.23
N ILE A 711 -25.58 -28.01 -11.37
CA ILE A 711 -26.70 -27.08 -11.12
C ILE A 711 -26.68 -26.68 -9.64
N PRO A 712 -26.93 -25.40 -9.27
CA PRO A 712 -26.96 -25.00 -7.88
C PRO A 712 -28.24 -25.48 -7.18
N ILE A 713 -28.11 -25.87 -5.91
CA ILE A 713 -29.24 -26.15 -5.02
C ILE A 713 -29.48 -24.89 -4.19
N GLY A 714 -30.54 -24.16 -4.52
CA GLY A 714 -30.80 -22.81 -4.01
C GLY A 714 -29.87 -21.75 -4.63
N SER A 715 -30.05 -20.50 -4.23
CA SER A 715 -29.27 -19.35 -4.69
C SER A 715 -29.05 -18.35 -3.57
N GLU A 716 -28.03 -17.51 -3.68
CA GLU A 716 -27.74 -16.46 -2.71
C GLU A 716 -27.56 -17.06 -1.30
N LYS A 717 -28.26 -16.53 -0.28
CA LYS A 717 -28.23 -17.06 1.10
C LYS A 717 -28.77 -18.51 1.20
N GLU A 718 -29.65 -18.92 0.28
CA GLU A 718 -30.24 -20.27 0.24
C GLU A 718 -29.37 -21.28 -0.53
N PHE A 719 -28.20 -20.88 -1.06
CA PHE A 719 -27.30 -21.81 -1.75
C PHE A 719 -26.76 -22.87 -0.77
N GLU A 720 -27.19 -24.12 -0.89
CA GLU A 720 -26.80 -25.25 -0.01
C GLU A 720 -25.73 -26.17 -0.61
N GLY A 721 -25.70 -26.29 -1.94
CA GLY A 721 -24.88 -27.30 -2.62
C GLY A 721 -25.08 -27.30 -4.13
N VAL A 722 -24.68 -28.39 -4.79
CA VAL A 722 -24.83 -28.58 -6.24
C VAL A 722 -25.36 -29.97 -6.59
N VAL A 723 -26.04 -30.08 -7.72
CA VAL A 723 -26.35 -31.35 -8.39
C VAL A 723 -25.28 -31.60 -9.44
N ASP A 724 -24.63 -32.76 -9.38
CA ASP A 724 -23.65 -33.26 -10.35
C ASP A 724 -24.40 -33.93 -11.51
N LEU A 725 -24.28 -33.37 -12.73
CA LEU A 725 -25.02 -33.83 -13.92
C LEU A 725 -24.41 -35.08 -14.57
N ILE A 726 -23.19 -35.46 -14.19
CA ILE A 726 -22.48 -36.59 -14.79
C ILE A 726 -22.91 -37.89 -14.10
N GLU A 727 -22.90 -37.89 -12.76
CA GLU A 727 -23.34 -39.02 -11.94
C GLU A 727 -24.80 -38.92 -11.47
N MET A 728 -25.50 -37.82 -11.79
CA MET A 728 -26.91 -37.55 -11.44
C MET A 728 -27.19 -37.68 -9.93
N ARG A 729 -26.37 -36.99 -9.13
CA ARG A 729 -26.35 -37.05 -7.66
C ARG A 729 -26.30 -35.65 -7.05
N SER A 730 -26.82 -35.47 -5.85
CA SER A 730 -26.72 -34.20 -5.11
C SER A 730 -25.52 -34.21 -4.16
N ILE A 731 -24.81 -33.08 -4.10
CA ILE A 731 -23.63 -32.85 -3.27
C ILE A 731 -23.91 -31.62 -2.40
N ARG A 732 -23.87 -31.79 -1.08
CA ARG A 732 -24.08 -30.73 -0.09
C ARG A 732 -22.92 -30.67 0.90
N ASN A 733 -22.59 -29.47 1.35
CA ASN A 733 -21.53 -29.23 2.34
C ASN A 733 -22.17 -28.96 3.71
N ASP A 734 -21.97 -29.88 4.65
CA ASP A 734 -22.46 -29.75 6.03
C ASP A 734 -21.33 -29.48 7.03
N GLY A 735 -21.69 -28.92 8.18
CA GLY A 735 -20.79 -28.70 9.32
C GLY A 735 -19.94 -27.44 9.21
N LEU A 736 -19.16 -27.17 10.26
CA LEU A 736 -18.31 -25.99 10.36
C LEU A 736 -17.28 -25.97 9.21
N ARG A 737 -17.19 -24.86 8.47
CA ARG A 737 -16.33 -24.69 7.27
C ARG A 737 -16.57 -25.74 6.16
N GLY A 738 -17.74 -26.37 6.11
CA GLY A 738 -18.19 -27.20 4.98
C GLY A 738 -17.37 -28.48 4.75
N ILE A 739 -16.68 -28.99 5.77
CA ILE A 739 -15.77 -30.15 5.68
C ILE A 739 -16.53 -31.45 5.35
N ASN A 740 -17.74 -31.63 5.88
CA ASN A 740 -18.50 -32.86 5.68
C ASN A 740 -19.30 -32.80 4.37
N VAL A 741 -18.73 -33.38 3.31
CA VAL A 741 -19.42 -33.51 2.01
C VAL A 741 -20.44 -34.66 2.08
N LYS A 742 -21.73 -34.34 2.05
CA LYS A 742 -22.81 -35.32 1.92
C LYS A 742 -23.14 -35.51 0.43
N VAL A 743 -22.90 -36.71 -0.08
CA VAL A 743 -23.29 -37.13 -1.42
C VAL A 743 -24.54 -38.01 -1.32
N SER A 744 -25.65 -37.57 -1.92
CA SER A 744 -26.90 -38.34 -2.00
C SER A 744 -27.24 -38.69 -3.45
N LYS A 745 -27.81 -39.88 -3.65
CA LYS A 745 -28.33 -40.31 -4.97
C LYS A 745 -29.65 -39.64 -5.34
N GLU A 746 -30.29 -38.96 -4.40
CA GLU A 746 -31.58 -38.29 -4.63
C GLU A 746 -31.38 -36.81 -4.99
N ILE A 747 -31.95 -36.41 -6.13
CA ILE A 747 -32.02 -35.03 -6.59
C ILE A 747 -33.32 -34.40 -6.06
N PRO A 748 -33.31 -33.16 -5.52
CA PRO A 748 -34.52 -32.44 -5.11
C PRO A 748 -35.58 -32.41 -6.21
N ALA A 749 -36.84 -32.67 -5.87
CA ALA A 749 -37.91 -32.85 -6.85
C ALA A 749 -38.05 -31.67 -7.84
N HIS A 750 -37.91 -30.43 -7.35
CA HIS A 750 -37.99 -29.21 -8.15
C HIS A 750 -36.81 -28.99 -9.12
N LEU A 751 -35.70 -29.75 -8.99
CA LEU A 751 -34.53 -29.67 -9.88
C LEU A 751 -34.43 -30.84 -10.86
N LYS A 752 -35.28 -31.87 -10.76
CA LYS A 752 -35.16 -33.07 -11.60
C LYS A 752 -35.34 -32.78 -13.09
N GLU A 753 -36.30 -31.95 -13.46
CA GLU A 753 -36.57 -31.56 -14.85
C GLU A 753 -35.42 -30.72 -15.41
N LEU A 754 -35.00 -29.68 -14.67
CA LEU A 754 -33.86 -28.84 -15.03
C LEU A 754 -32.54 -29.64 -15.14
N ALA A 755 -32.33 -30.65 -14.28
CA ALA A 755 -31.17 -31.53 -14.35
C ALA A 755 -31.19 -32.45 -15.58
N ALA A 756 -32.36 -32.92 -16.01
CA ALA A 756 -32.48 -33.66 -17.27
C ALA A 756 -32.18 -32.75 -18.48
N GLU A 757 -32.76 -31.54 -18.50
CA GLU A 757 -32.54 -30.53 -19.55
C GLU A 757 -31.05 -30.16 -19.68
N LYS A 758 -30.40 -29.75 -18.58
CA LYS A 758 -28.99 -29.33 -18.62
C LYS A 758 -28.01 -30.49 -18.84
N ARG A 759 -28.36 -31.71 -18.48
CA ARG A 759 -27.58 -32.90 -18.86
C ARG A 759 -27.68 -33.17 -20.36
N GLN A 760 -28.85 -32.96 -20.97
CA GLN A 760 -29.03 -33.06 -22.41
C GLN A 760 -28.21 -31.97 -23.14
N GLU A 761 -28.31 -30.71 -22.71
CA GLU A 761 -27.49 -29.59 -23.23
C GLU A 761 -25.97 -29.87 -23.13
N LEU A 762 -25.51 -30.46 -22.02
CA LEU A 762 -24.11 -30.87 -21.84
C LEU A 762 -23.69 -31.95 -22.85
N ILE A 763 -24.53 -32.95 -23.13
CA ILE A 763 -24.22 -34.01 -24.10
C ILE A 763 -24.20 -33.45 -25.52
N GLU A 764 -25.16 -32.60 -25.88
CA GLU A 764 -25.19 -31.89 -27.17
C GLU A 764 -23.94 -31.03 -27.38
N LYS A 765 -23.54 -30.25 -26.36
CA LYS A 765 -22.32 -29.43 -26.42
C LYS A 765 -21.03 -30.24 -26.44
N LEU A 766 -21.04 -31.49 -25.97
CA LEU A 766 -19.92 -32.42 -26.10
C LEU A 766 -19.88 -33.10 -27.47
N ALA A 767 -21.03 -33.42 -28.07
CA ALA A 767 -21.14 -33.92 -29.44
C ALA A 767 -20.62 -32.89 -30.47
N ASP A 768 -20.76 -31.59 -30.22
CA ASP A 768 -20.19 -30.51 -31.04
C ASP A 768 -18.63 -30.54 -31.09
N VAL A 769 -17.93 -31.24 -30.16
CA VAL A 769 -16.47 -31.09 -29.95
C VAL A 769 -15.66 -32.39 -29.82
N ASP A 770 -16.28 -33.50 -29.44
CA ASP A 770 -15.66 -34.82 -29.21
C ASP A 770 -16.34 -35.90 -30.08
N ASP A 771 -15.55 -36.50 -30.97
CA ASP A 771 -16.06 -37.33 -32.06
C ASP A 771 -16.73 -38.63 -31.55
N GLU A 772 -16.26 -39.21 -30.43
CA GLU A 772 -16.87 -40.42 -29.84
C GLU A 772 -18.27 -40.13 -29.27
N ILE A 773 -18.48 -38.95 -28.68
CA ILE A 773 -19.81 -38.54 -28.19
C ILE A 773 -20.71 -38.14 -29.36
N ALA A 774 -20.16 -37.57 -30.43
CA ALA A 774 -20.91 -37.25 -31.64
C ALA A 774 -21.52 -38.51 -32.30
N GLU A 775 -20.74 -39.59 -32.45
CA GLU A 775 -21.24 -40.87 -32.96
C GLU A 775 -22.35 -41.44 -32.07
N MET A 776 -22.15 -41.51 -30.75
CA MET A 776 -23.17 -42.02 -29.82
C MET A 776 -24.45 -41.17 -29.83
N PHE A 777 -24.33 -39.86 -29.97
CA PHE A 777 -25.47 -38.94 -30.03
C PHE A 777 -26.28 -39.12 -31.32
N LEU A 778 -25.61 -39.30 -32.47
CA LEU A 778 -26.25 -39.57 -33.75
C LEU A 778 -26.96 -40.94 -33.80
N ASP A 779 -26.42 -41.94 -33.11
CA ASP A 779 -27.03 -43.27 -32.96
C ASP A 779 -28.12 -43.34 -31.86
N GLU A 780 -28.51 -42.21 -31.25
CA GLU A 780 -29.44 -42.10 -30.12
C GLU A 780 -29.02 -42.90 -28.85
N VAL A 781 -27.72 -43.22 -28.72
CA VAL A 781 -27.15 -43.99 -27.60
C VAL A 781 -26.75 -43.06 -26.46
N THR A 782 -27.40 -43.21 -25.30
CA THR A 782 -27.04 -42.41 -24.10
C THR A 782 -25.65 -42.81 -23.54
N PRO A 783 -24.68 -41.88 -23.45
CA PRO A 783 -23.34 -42.20 -22.97
C PRO A 783 -23.30 -42.46 -21.45
N THR A 784 -22.41 -43.36 -21.03
CA THR A 784 -22.18 -43.68 -19.62
C THR A 784 -21.41 -42.56 -18.90
N PRO A 785 -21.54 -42.40 -17.57
CA PRO A 785 -20.79 -41.38 -16.81
C PRO A 785 -19.28 -41.42 -17.02
N ALA A 786 -18.69 -42.61 -17.20
CA ALA A 786 -17.26 -42.77 -17.47
C ALA A 786 -16.86 -42.24 -18.86
N GLN A 787 -17.68 -42.49 -19.89
CA GLN A 787 -17.48 -41.93 -21.23
C GLN A 787 -17.63 -40.41 -21.22
N ILE A 788 -18.61 -39.85 -20.50
CA ILE A 788 -18.79 -38.41 -20.33
C ILE A 788 -17.55 -37.78 -19.66
N LYS A 789 -17.04 -38.35 -18.55
CA LYS A 789 -15.80 -37.86 -17.90
C LYS A 789 -14.60 -37.90 -18.86
N ALA A 790 -14.45 -38.97 -19.64
CA ALA A 790 -13.36 -39.13 -20.61
C ALA A 790 -13.43 -38.10 -21.75
N ALA A 791 -14.62 -37.89 -22.33
CA ALA A 791 -14.85 -36.89 -23.37
C ALA A 791 -14.59 -35.46 -22.88
N ILE A 792 -15.08 -35.10 -21.68
CA ILE A 792 -14.77 -33.80 -21.05
C ILE A 792 -13.25 -33.63 -20.90
N ARG A 793 -12.52 -34.66 -20.42
CA ARG A 793 -11.05 -34.59 -20.29
C ARG A 793 -10.37 -34.37 -21.64
N ARG A 794 -10.70 -35.16 -22.67
CA ARG A 794 -10.15 -35.00 -24.04
C ARG A 794 -10.40 -33.60 -24.59
N ALA A 795 -11.65 -33.14 -24.57
CA ALA A 795 -12.04 -31.85 -25.11
C ALA A 795 -11.45 -30.66 -24.32
N THR A 796 -11.24 -30.81 -23.01
CA THR A 796 -10.57 -29.82 -22.14
C THR A 796 -9.08 -29.71 -22.47
N ILE A 797 -8.36 -30.84 -22.56
CA ILE A 797 -6.93 -30.86 -22.92
C ILE A 797 -6.71 -30.36 -24.36
N ALA A 798 -7.62 -30.70 -25.28
CA ALA A 798 -7.64 -30.16 -26.64
C ALA A 798 -8.04 -28.67 -26.71
N ARG A 799 -8.49 -28.06 -25.60
CA ARG A 799 -8.96 -26.66 -25.49
C ARG A 799 -10.17 -26.33 -26.36
N LYS A 800 -10.91 -27.35 -26.82
CA LYS A 800 -12.17 -27.20 -27.56
C LYS A 800 -13.35 -26.92 -26.63
N PHE A 801 -13.27 -27.38 -25.38
CA PHE A 801 -14.33 -27.27 -24.39
C PHE A 801 -13.80 -26.70 -23.06
N THR A 802 -14.67 -26.09 -22.26
CA THR A 802 -14.37 -25.70 -20.87
C THR A 802 -15.53 -26.10 -19.97
N PRO A 803 -15.37 -27.07 -19.04
CA PRO A 803 -16.42 -27.43 -18.09
C PRO A 803 -16.61 -26.30 -17.07
N VAL A 804 -17.88 -25.99 -16.78
CA VAL A 804 -18.24 -24.94 -15.81
C VAL A 804 -18.79 -25.54 -14.52
N LEU A 805 -18.11 -25.22 -13.41
CA LEU A 805 -18.44 -25.59 -12.04
C LEU A 805 -18.96 -24.38 -11.24
N MET A 806 -19.62 -24.63 -10.11
CA MET A 806 -20.30 -23.59 -9.34
C MET A 806 -20.05 -23.74 -7.83
N GLY A 807 -19.88 -22.64 -7.10
CA GLY A 807 -19.71 -22.68 -5.65
C GLY A 807 -19.56 -21.31 -4.97
N SER A 808 -19.27 -21.34 -3.67
CA SER A 808 -18.90 -20.16 -2.90
C SER A 808 -17.72 -20.46 -1.98
N ALA A 809 -16.59 -19.84 -2.28
CA ALA A 809 -15.41 -19.88 -1.42
C ALA A 809 -15.52 -18.98 -0.18
N LEU A 810 -16.53 -18.10 -0.07
CA LEU A 810 -16.79 -17.33 1.15
C LEU A 810 -17.68 -18.13 2.12
N ALA A 811 -18.74 -18.74 1.60
CA ALA A 811 -19.67 -19.56 2.38
C ALA A 811 -19.21 -21.01 2.62
N ASP A 812 -17.96 -21.34 2.29
CA ASP A 812 -17.35 -22.68 2.47
C ASP A 812 -18.11 -23.83 1.75
N LYS A 813 -18.66 -23.55 0.55
CA LYS A 813 -19.54 -24.47 -0.20
C LYS A 813 -19.02 -24.79 -1.60
N CYS A 814 -19.00 -26.07 -1.93
CA CYS A 814 -18.73 -26.63 -3.27
C CYS A 814 -17.34 -26.31 -3.87
N VAL A 815 -16.32 -26.14 -3.02
CA VAL A 815 -14.92 -26.05 -3.48
C VAL A 815 -14.30 -27.44 -3.70
N GLN A 816 -14.68 -28.45 -2.91
CA GLN A 816 -14.14 -29.82 -3.05
C GLN A 816 -14.47 -30.45 -4.41
N PRO A 817 -15.70 -30.34 -4.97
CA PRO A 817 -15.99 -30.81 -6.33
C PRO A 817 -15.13 -30.14 -7.42
N MET A 818 -14.65 -28.91 -7.20
CA MET A 818 -13.69 -28.24 -8.09
C MET A 818 -12.30 -28.87 -7.97
N LEU A 819 -11.87 -29.29 -6.78
CA LEU A 819 -10.60 -30.03 -6.60
C LEU A 819 -10.64 -31.42 -7.26
N ASP A 820 -11.77 -32.10 -7.19
CA ASP A 820 -11.97 -33.38 -7.90
C ASP A 820 -11.98 -33.18 -9.43
N ALA A 821 -12.62 -32.12 -9.92
CA ALA A 821 -12.60 -31.75 -11.34
C ALA A 821 -11.20 -31.33 -11.85
N VAL A 822 -10.34 -30.78 -10.99
CA VAL A 822 -8.91 -30.56 -11.29
C VAL A 822 -8.18 -31.88 -11.51
N CYS A 823 -8.43 -32.91 -10.69
CA CYS A 823 -7.86 -34.23 -10.92
C CYS A 823 -8.36 -34.83 -12.25
N ASP A 824 -9.66 -34.73 -12.51
CA ASP A 824 -10.34 -35.46 -13.59
C ASP A 824 -10.16 -34.83 -14.98
N TYR A 825 -10.20 -33.50 -15.10
CA TYR A 825 -10.23 -32.82 -16.39
C TYR A 825 -8.96 -32.04 -16.74
N LEU A 826 -8.17 -31.58 -15.76
CA LEU A 826 -6.90 -30.92 -16.04
C LEU A 826 -5.76 -31.92 -16.32
N PRO A 827 -4.81 -31.56 -17.20
CA PRO A 827 -3.73 -32.44 -17.62
C PRO A 827 -2.71 -32.76 -16.51
N ALA A 828 -2.08 -33.91 -16.62
CA ALA A 828 -0.79 -34.19 -16.00
C ALA A 828 0.36 -33.56 -16.83
N PRO A 829 1.58 -33.39 -16.31
CA PRO A 829 2.72 -32.83 -17.05
C PRO A 829 3.15 -33.61 -18.30
N GLU A 830 2.63 -34.83 -18.50
CA GLU A 830 2.81 -35.65 -19.71
C GLU A 830 1.75 -35.40 -20.79
N ASP A 831 0.55 -34.96 -20.43
CA ASP A 831 -0.55 -34.74 -21.39
C ASP A 831 -0.33 -33.47 -22.25
N VAL A 832 0.55 -32.56 -21.80
CA VAL A 832 0.87 -31.29 -22.49
C VAL A 832 2.22 -31.39 -23.20
N PRO A 833 2.26 -31.32 -24.55
CA PRO A 833 3.52 -31.34 -25.29
C PRO A 833 4.28 -30.03 -25.09
N ASN A 834 5.39 -30.10 -24.36
CA ASN A 834 6.24 -28.96 -24.06
C ASN A 834 7.43 -28.90 -25.04
N MET A 835 7.59 -27.77 -25.74
CA MET A 835 8.64 -27.59 -26.75
C MET A 835 9.80 -26.72 -26.24
N ALA A 836 11.02 -27.11 -26.57
CA ALA A 836 12.24 -26.30 -26.48
C ALA A 836 12.78 -25.98 -27.89
N LEU A 837 13.73 -25.04 -27.99
CA LEU A 837 14.36 -24.61 -29.23
C LEU A 837 15.83 -25.05 -29.22
N ASP A 838 16.28 -25.74 -30.27
CA ASP A 838 17.67 -26.20 -30.40
C ASP A 838 18.57 -25.10 -31.00
N ARG A 839 19.39 -24.45 -30.17
CA ARG A 839 20.32 -23.40 -30.62
C ARG A 839 21.36 -23.91 -31.63
N SER A 840 21.65 -25.22 -31.66
CA SER A 840 22.59 -25.80 -32.63
C SER A 840 21.99 -26.02 -34.01
N LYS A 841 20.66 -26.01 -34.11
CA LYS A 841 19.89 -26.23 -35.35
C LYS A 841 18.99 -25.03 -35.70
N ASN A 842 19.49 -23.81 -35.52
CA ASN A 842 18.78 -22.59 -35.89
C ASN A 842 17.37 -22.50 -35.25
N GLU A 843 17.27 -22.88 -33.97
CA GLU A 843 16.06 -22.82 -33.14
C GLU A 843 14.91 -23.75 -33.59
N GLU A 844 15.25 -24.90 -34.20
CA GLU A 844 14.28 -25.97 -34.49
C GLU A 844 13.55 -26.43 -33.20
N PRO A 845 12.20 -26.54 -33.21
CA PRO A 845 11.42 -26.91 -32.03
C PRO A 845 11.49 -28.41 -31.73
N VAL A 846 11.95 -28.77 -30.54
CA VAL A 846 12.13 -30.14 -30.04
C VAL A 846 11.19 -30.41 -28.86
N ALA A 847 10.44 -31.51 -28.90
CA ALA A 847 9.57 -31.92 -27.79
C ALA A 847 10.39 -32.44 -26.59
N LEU A 848 10.12 -31.89 -25.41
CA LEU A 848 10.66 -32.36 -24.13
C LEU A 848 9.78 -33.48 -23.56
N ILE A 849 10.40 -34.43 -22.87
CA ILE A 849 9.72 -35.55 -22.22
C ILE A 849 9.93 -35.46 -20.71
N PRO A 850 8.88 -35.56 -19.88
CA PRO A 850 9.01 -35.64 -18.44
C PRO A 850 9.58 -37.01 -18.01
N TYR A 851 10.88 -37.21 -18.19
CA TYR A 851 11.59 -38.42 -17.77
C TYR A 851 12.88 -38.06 -17.03
N ASN A 852 13.01 -38.62 -15.82
CA ASN A 852 14.07 -38.30 -14.86
C ASN A 852 15.48 -38.69 -15.32
N SER A 853 15.60 -39.70 -16.20
CA SER A 853 16.90 -40.22 -16.67
C SER A 853 17.46 -39.48 -17.89
N LEU A 854 16.71 -38.56 -18.48
CA LEU A 854 17.19 -37.69 -19.57
C LEU A 854 18.03 -36.51 -19.01
N PRO A 855 18.83 -35.83 -19.85
CA PRO A 855 19.56 -34.64 -19.42
C PRO A 855 18.61 -33.53 -18.96
N PHE A 856 19.01 -32.79 -17.92
CA PHE A 856 18.20 -31.75 -17.29
C PHE A 856 17.87 -30.60 -18.24
N VAL A 857 16.60 -30.19 -18.22
CA VAL A 857 16.09 -28.93 -18.79
C VAL A 857 15.09 -28.32 -17.81
N GLY A 858 15.38 -27.10 -17.35
CA GLY A 858 14.50 -26.34 -16.45
C GLY A 858 14.44 -24.86 -16.82
N LEU A 859 13.28 -24.23 -16.56
CA LEU A 859 13.03 -22.82 -16.84
C LEU A 859 12.89 -22.04 -15.54
N ALA A 860 13.69 -21.00 -15.35
CA ALA A 860 13.49 -20.02 -14.29
C ALA A 860 12.38 -19.04 -14.68
N PHE A 861 11.36 -18.90 -13.84
CA PHE A 861 10.19 -18.04 -14.13
C PHE A 861 10.01 -16.92 -13.11
N LYS A 862 9.96 -17.23 -11.81
CA LYS A 862 9.88 -16.21 -10.73
C LYS A 862 11.24 -16.05 -10.05
N LEU A 863 11.62 -14.81 -9.76
CA LEU A 863 12.74 -14.46 -8.88
C LEU A 863 12.19 -13.79 -7.62
N GLU A 864 12.80 -14.08 -6.48
CA GLU A 864 12.42 -13.54 -5.18
C GLU A 864 13.70 -13.36 -4.35
N GLU A 865 13.89 -12.24 -3.67
CA GLU A 865 15.08 -12.02 -2.84
C GLU A 865 14.65 -11.89 -1.39
N ASN A 866 14.91 -12.94 -0.61
CA ASN A 866 14.62 -12.99 0.81
C ASN A 866 15.88 -12.60 1.61
N PRO A 867 15.78 -12.29 2.92
CA PRO A 867 16.94 -11.93 3.75
C PRO A 867 18.08 -12.97 3.77
N TYR A 868 17.79 -14.21 3.38
CA TYR A 868 18.75 -15.32 3.25
C TYR A 868 19.40 -15.43 1.86
N GLY A 869 19.05 -14.56 0.91
CA GLY A 869 19.58 -14.50 -0.46
C GLY A 869 18.52 -14.71 -1.55
N GLN A 870 18.95 -14.59 -2.81
CA GLN A 870 18.10 -14.77 -3.98
C GLN A 870 17.63 -16.22 -4.14
N LEU A 871 16.31 -16.38 -4.21
CA LEU A 871 15.57 -17.57 -4.62
C LEU A 871 15.18 -17.44 -6.11
N THR A 872 15.45 -18.50 -6.86
CA THR A 872 15.02 -18.65 -8.25
C THR A 872 14.04 -19.81 -8.33
N TYR A 873 12.78 -19.54 -8.69
CA TYR A 873 11.78 -20.57 -8.93
C TYR A 873 11.96 -21.14 -10.33
N MET A 874 12.10 -22.46 -10.42
CA MET A 874 12.28 -23.20 -11.66
C MET A 874 11.25 -24.30 -11.80
N ARG A 875 10.68 -24.43 -13.01
CA ARG A 875 9.95 -25.63 -13.44
C ARG A 875 10.92 -26.60 -14.12
N VAL A 876 10.92 -27.85 -13.68
CA VAL A 876 11.72 -28.93 -14.30
C VAL A 876 10.87 -29.62 -15.36
N TYR A 877 11.27 -29.53 -16.63
CA TYR A 877 10.56 -30.19 -17.73
C TYR A 877 11.10 -31.60 -17.99
N GLN A 878 12.41 -31.78 -17.86
CA GLN A 878 13.11 -33.03 -18.18
C GLN A 878 14.31 -33.24 -17.23
N GLY A 879 14.65 -34.50 -16.94
CA GLY A 879 15.76 -34.88 -16.08
C GLY A 879 15.48 -34.72 -14.58
N THR A 880 16.53 -34.71 -13.76
CA THR A 880 16.44 -34.52 -12.31
C THR A 880 17.42 -33.44 -11.83
N LEU A 881 16.93 -32.54 -10.98
CA LEU A 881 17.77 -31.55 -10.31
C LEU A 881 18.25 -32.09 -8.98
N LYS A 882 19.57 -32.16 -8.75
CA LYS A 882 20.15 -32.68 -7.50
C LYS A 882 20.96 -31.63 -6.76
N LYS A 883 20.89 -31.63 -5.42
CA LYS A 883 21.67 -30.71 -4.58
C LYS A 883 23.18 -30.86 -4.84
N GLY A 884 23.87 -29.74 -5.05
CA GLY A 884 25.30 -29.69 -5.34
C GLY A 884 25.69 -29.86 -6.82
N SER A 885 24.72 -30.08 -7.72
CA SER A 885 24.92 -30.14 -9.17
C SER A 885 25.40 -28.80 -9.76
N TYR A 886 25.87 -28.86 -11.00
CA TYR A 886 26.23 -27.67 -11.80
C TYR A 886 25.31 -27.58 -13.00
N LEU A 887 24.62 -26.44 -13.14
CA LEU A 887 23.81 -26.11 -14.30
C LEU A 887 24.55 -25.08 -15.18
N PHE A 888 24.12 -24.95 -16.42
CA PHE A 888 24.56 -23.93 -17.36
C PHE A 888 23.35 -23.09 -17.78
N ASN A 889 23.46 -21.78 -17.65
CA ASN A 889 22.45 -20.85 -18.16
C ASN A 889 22.66 -20.67 -19.67
N THR A 890 21.63 -20.99 -20.44
CA THR A 890 21.66 -21.07 -21.92
C THR A 890 21.75 -19.73 -22.63
N ARG A 891 21.49 -18.60 -21.96
CA ARG A 891 21.56 -17.26 -22.56
C ARG A 891 22.96 -16.65 -22.49
N ASN A 892 23.72 -16.96 -21.44
CA ASN A 892 25.03 -16.36 -21.16
C ASN A 892 26.16 -17.39 -21.00
N ASP A 893 25.86 -18.67 -21.21
CA ASP A 893 26.73 -19.85 -21.08
C ASP A 893 27.51 -19.93 -19.75
N LYS A 894 27.02 -19.24 -18.70
CA LYS A 894 27.61 -19.26 -17.36
C LYS A 894 27.25 -20.54 -16.62
N LYS A 895 28.27 -21.16 -16.04
CA LYS A 895 28.14 -22.33 -15.15
C LYS A 895 27.82 -21.90 -13.73
N VAL A 896 26.69 -22.36 -13.20
CA VAL A 896 26.21 -22.07 -11.84
C VAL A 896 26.16 -23.36 -11.03
N ARG A 897 26.48 -23.31 -9.73
CA ARG A 897 26.38 -24.46 -8.82
C ARG A 897 25.12 -24.30 -7.96
N ILE A 898 24.36 -25.38 -7.77
CA ILE A 898 23.14 -25.37 -6.95
C ILE A 898 23.48 -25.76 -5.50
N PRO A 899 23.48 -24.83 -4.52
CA PRO A 899 23.85 -25.13 -3.14
C PRO A 899 22.73 -25.83 -2.35
N ARG A 900 21.47 -25.45 -2.61
CA ARG A 900 20.26 -25.87 -1.88
C ARG A 900 19.06 -25.78 -2.82
N ILE A 901 18.16 -26.76 -2.71
CA ILE A 901 16.88 -26.84 -3.41
C ILE A 901 15.81 -26.89 -2.32
N VAL A 902 14.73 -26.13 -2.47
CA VAL A 902 13.59 -26.15 -1.57
C VAL A 902 12.28 -26.25 -2.34
N ARG A 903 11.27 -26.86 -1.73
CA ARG A 903 9.87 -26.69 -2.11
C ARG A 903 9.30 -25.55 -1.27
N MET A 904 8.57 -24.65 -1.91
CA MET A 904 7.96 -23.49 -1.25
C MET A 904 6.50 -23.80 -0.89
N HIS A 905 6.12 -23.37 0.31
CA HIS A 905 4.74 -23.42 0.79
C HIS A 905 4.36 -22.04 1.33
N SER A 906 3.97 -21.13 0.44
CA SER A 906 3.95 -19.69 0.73
C SER A 906 5.33 -19.28 1.29
N ASN A 907 5.41 -18.84 2.55
CA ASN A 907 6.65 -18.41 3.21
C ASN A 907 7.47 -19.53 3.86
N GLU A 908 6.93 -20.76 3.95
CA GLU A 908 7.62 -21.91 4.56
C GLU A 908 8.46 -22.68 3.53
N MET A 909 9.65 -23.13 3.93
CA MET A 909 10.63 -23.79 3.05
C MET A 909 10.86 -25.24 3.48
N GLU A 910 10.57 -26.19 2.60
CA GLU A 910 10.89 -27.61 2.78
C GLU A 910 12.16 -27.97 2.00
N ASP A 911 13.20 -28.48 2.68
CA ASP A 911 14.47 -28.88 2.05
C ASP A 911 14.31 -30.14 1.19
N ALA A 912 14.62 -30.03 -0.10
CA ALA A 912 14.62 -31.15 -1.05
C ALA A 912 16.06 -31.59 -1.40
N ALA A 913 16.30 -32.90 -1.43
CA ALA A 913 17.59 -33.46 -1.87
C ALA A 913 17.70 -33.51 -3.41
N GLU A 914 16.59 -33.86 -4.06
CA GLU A 914 16.42 -33.88 -5.51
C GLU A 914 14.96 -33.57 -5.90
N ILE A 915 14.77 -33.07 -7.12
CA ILE A 915 13.46 -32.75 -7.72
C ILE A 915 13.41 -33.41 -9.11
N GLY A 916 12.29 -34.09 -9.38
CA GLY A 916 12.06 -34.82 -10.64
C GLY A 916 11.41 -33.98 -11.73
N ALA A 917 11.32 -34.57 -12.93
CA ALA A 917 10.61 -33.94 -14.05
C ALA A 917 9.11 -33.74 -13.73
N GLY A 918 8.56 -32.63 -14.22
CA GLY A 918 7.16 -32.22 -14.01
C GLY A 918 6.90 -31.42 -12.74
N GLU A 919 7.89 -31.23 -11.85
CA GLU A 919 7.73 -30.50 -10.58
C GLU A 919 8.26 -29.05 -10.66
N ILE A 920 7.81 -28.23 -9.71
CA ILE A 920 8.28 -26.85 -9.48
C ILE A 920 9.08 -26.81 -8.16
N CYS A 921 10.20 -26.09 -8.17
CA CYS A 921 11.05 -25.92 -6.99
C CYS A 921 11.70 -24.52 -6.98
N ALA A 922 12.25 -24.10 -5.83
CA ALA A 922 13.10 -22.93 -5.75
C ALA A 922 14.56 -23.32 -5.39
N VAL A 923 15.52 -22.58 -5.94
CA VAL A 923 16.95 -22.76 -5.67
C VAL A 923 17.58 -21.48 -5.13
N PHE A 924 18.52 -21.63 -4.20
CA PHE A 924 19.26 -20.51 -3.61
C PHE A 924 20.52 -20.16 -4.40
N GLY A 925 20.88 -18.88 -4.43
CA GLY A 925 22.20 -18.42 -4.89
C GLY A 925 22.44 -18.60 -6.39
N VAL A 926 21.37 -18.66 -7.17
CA VAL A 926 21.41 -18.63 -8.65
C VAL A 926 21.06 -17.22 -9.10
N GLU A 927 22.06 -16.50 -9.63
CA GLU A 927 21.83 -15.21 -10.28
C GLU A 927 21.44 -15.42 -11.74
N CYS A 928 20.21 -15.06 -12.07
CA CYS A 928 19.67 -15.08 -13.44
C CYS A 928 18.59 -14.01 -13.63
N ALA A 929 18.01 -13.94 -14.83
CA ALA A 929 16.79 -13.20 -15.10
C ALA A 929 15.58 -14.15 -15.20
N SER A 930 14.38 -13.62 -15.01
CA SER A 930 13.15 -14.34 -15.37
C SER A 930 13.16 -14.74 -16.85
N GLY A 931 12.80 -15.98 -17.16
CA GLY A 931 12.84 -16.56 -18.50
C GLY A 931 14.14 -17.30 -18.86
N ASP A 932 15.18 -17.27 -18.02
CA ASP A 932 16.43 -17.98 -18.29
C ASP A 932 16.23 -19.52 -18.23
N THR A 933 16.69 -20.22 -19.27
CA THR A 933 16.69 -21.70 -19.32
C THR A 933 18.01 -22.26 -18.83
N PHE A 934 17.95 -23.28 -18.00
CA PHE A 934 19.09 -24.00 -17.43
C PHE A 934 19.15 -25.46 -17.94
N THR A 935 20.34 -25.92 -18.30
CA THR A 935 20.60 -27.31 -18.68
C THR A 935 21.83 -27.89 -17.97
N ASP A 936 22.05 -29.20 -18.09
CA ASP A 936 23.29 -29.87 -17.66
C ASP A 936 24.55 -29.48 -18.47
N GLY A 937 24.43 -28.57 -19.45
CA GLY A 937 25.49 -28.23 -20.41
C GLY A 937 25.74 -29.30 -21.47
N ARG A 938 24.91 -30.36 -21.51
CA ARG A 938 24.93 -31.42 -22.53
C ARG A 938 24.04 -31.10 -23.73
N LEU A 939 22.96 -30.33 -23.51
CA LEU A 939 21.97 -29.97 -24.52
C LEU A 939 21.96 -28.45 -24.73
N PRO A 940 22.07 -27.96 -25.98
CA PRO A 940 22.01 -26.54 -26.33
C PRO A 940 20.55 -26.05 -26.48
N TYR A 941 19.65 -26.55 -25.63
CA TYR A 941 18.21 -26.26 -25.70
C TYR A 941 17.87 -25.01 -24.88
N GLY A 942 17.24 -24.02 -25.51
CA GLY A 942 16.61 -22.88 -24.83
C GLY A 942 15.09 -23.01 -24.87
N MET A 943 14.36 -22.61 -23.82
CA MET A 943 12.91 -22.48 -23.91
C MET A 943 12.54 -21.20 -24.66
N SER A 944 11.37 -21.19 -25.29
CA SER A 944 10.82 -19.98 -25.91
C SER A 944 10.68 -18.85 -24.87
N SER A 945 11.10 -17.64 -25.25
CA SER A 945 10.93 -16.45 -24.42
C SER A 945 9.46 -16.19 -24.09
N MET A 946 9.21 -15.64 -22.90
CA MET A 946 7.91 -15.14 -22.51
C MET A 946 7.58 -13.87 -23.29
N TYR A 947 6.29 -13.61 -23.56
CA TYR A 947 5.84 -12.33 -24.07
C TYR A 947 5.95 -11.26 -22.98
N VAL A 948 6.73 -10.20 -23.24
CA VAL A 948 6.87 -9.04 -22.35
C VAL A 948 6.15 -7.87 -23.01
N PRO A 949 5.03 -7.37 -22.44
CA PRO A 949 4.38 -6.17 -22.95
C PRO A 949 5.29 -4.94 -22.85
N ASP A 950 5.08 -3.95 -23.72
CA ASP A 950 5.74 -2.65 -23.60
C ASP A 950 5.14 -1.79 -22.47
N ALA A 951 6.00 -1.01 -21.83
CA ALA A 951 5.61 -0.09 -20.77
C ALA A 951 4.78 1.08 -21.32
N VAL A 952 3.63 1.35 -20.68
CA VAL A 952 2.66 2.36 -21.11
C VAL A 952 2.68 3.64 -20.25
N MET A 953 3.48 3.68 -19.19
CA MET A 953 3.62 4.82 -18.30
C MET A 953 5.06 5.00 -17.85
N SER A 954 5.51 6.26 -17.76
CA SER A 954 6.84 6.65 -17.31
C SER A 954 6.76 7.75 -16.24
N LEU A 955 7.63 7.66 -15.23
CA LEU A 955 7.79 8.63 -14.16
C LEU A 955 9.27 8.97 -13.98
N SER A 956 9.56 10.24 -13.69
CA SER A 956 10.87 10.67 -13.20
C SER A 956 10.97 10.27 -11.73
N ILE A 957 12.12 9.73 -11.31
CA ILE A 957 12.37 9.31 -9.93
C ILE A 957 13.76 9.75 -9.47
N LYS A 958 13.85 10.24 -8.23
CA LYS A 958 15.12 10.67 -7.63
C LYS A 958 15.15 10.35 -6.12
N PRO A 959 16.26 9.83 -5.56
CA PRO A 959 16.39 9.71 -4.10
C PRO A 959 16.45 11.10 -3.45
N LYS A 960 15.72 11.31 -2.35
CA LYS A 960 15.70 12.59 -1.62
C LYS A 960 17.07 12.98 -1.06
N ARG A 961 17.89 11.99 -0.71
CA ARG A 961 19.23 12.16 -0.14
C ARG A 961 20.27 11.58 -1.09
N SER A 962 21.35 12.31 -1.33
CA SER A 962 22.46 11.85 -2.17
C SER A 962 23.24 10.67 -1.56
N SER A 963 23.11 10.41 -0.25
CA SER A 963 23.68 9.25 0.43
C SER A 963 23.09 7.92 -0.04
N ASP A 964 21.85 7.96 -0.53
CA ASP A 964 21.04 6.75 -0.73
C ASP A 964 21.15 6.23 -2.18
N ALA A 965 21.99 6.89 -3.00
CA ALA A 965 22.18 6.59 -4.43
C ALA A 965 22.70 5.16 -4.70
N ASP A 966 23.61 4.64 -3.85
CA ASP A 966 24.11 3.27 -3.99
C ASP A 966 23.02 2.22 -3.70
N ALA A 967 22.19 2.47 -2.67
CA ALA A 967 21.06 1.61 -2.33
C ALA A 967 19.98 1.66 -3.41
N PHE A 968 19.67 2.85 -3.92
CA PHE A 968 18.77 3.08 -5.04
C PHE A 968 19.22 2.32 -6.31
N SER A 969 20.50 2.48 -6.71
CA SER A 969 21.05 1.79 -7.88
C SER A 969 21.02 0.27 -7.72
N LYS A 970 21.34 -0.26 -6.53
CA LYS A 970 21.22 -1.69 -6.23
C LYS A 970 19.78 -2.20 -6.34
N ALA A 971 18.82 -1.43 -5.84
CA ALA A 971 17.40 -1.79 -5.86
C ALA A 971 16.82 -1.76 -7.29
N MET A 972 17.10 -0.72 -8.08
CA MET A 972 16.69 -0.65 -9.49
C MET A 972 17.20 -1.85 -10.30
N ASN A 973 18.48 -2.18 -10.17
CA ASN A 973 19.10 -3.34 -10.83
C ASN A 973 18.56 -4.69 -10.34
N ARG A 974 17.90 -4.76 -9.18
CA ARG A 974 17.13 -5.94 -8.76
C ARG A 974 15.77 -5.95 -9.43
N PHE A 975 14.99 -4.87 -9.34
CA PHE A 975 13.63 -4.82 -9.87
C PHE A 975 13.59 -5.06 -11.39
N MET A 976 14.54 -4.53 -12.16
CA MET A 976 14.67 -4.83 -13.61
C MET A 976 14.99 -6.31 -13.93
N ARG A 977 15.58 -7.07 -12.99
CA ARG A 977 15.82 -8.52 -13.15
C ARG A 977 14.61 -9.34 -12.71
N GLU A 978 13.94 -8.87 -11.65
CA GLU A 978 12.71 -9.44 -11.11
C GLU A 978 11.55 -9.31 -12.11
N ASP A 979 11.45 -8.18 -12.82
CA ASP A 979 10.37 -7.84 -13.74
C ASP A 979 10.89 -7.17 -15.03
N PRO A 980 10.74 -7.81 -16.21
CA PRO A 980 11.22 -7.26 -17.47
C PRO A 980 10.34 -6.12 -18.04
N THR A 981 9.14 -5.86 -17.48
CA THR A 981 8.31 -4.71 -17.86
C THR A 981 8.76 -3.42 -17.16
N PHE A 982 9.42 -3.54 -16.01
CA PHE A 982 10.02 -2.41 -15.30
C PHE A 982 11.33 -2.00 -15.96
N ARG A 983 11.32 -0.88 -16.70
CA ARG A 983 12.48 -0.36 -17.43
C ARG A 983 13.02 0.90 -16.74
N LEU A 984 14.33 0.93 -16.48
CA LEU A 984 15.06 2.13 -16.07
C LEU A 984 15.86 2.68 -17.26
N HIS A 985 15.82 3.99 -17.48
CA HIS A 985 16.80 4.69 -18.29
C HIS A 985 17.14 6.05 -17.67
N VAL A 986 18.26 6.63 -18.05
CA VAL A 986 18.61 8.01 -17.75
C VAL A 986 18.47 8.78 -19.05
N ASP A 987 17.72 9.89 -19.03
CA ASP A 987 17.56 10.73 -20.20
C ASP A 987 18.80 11.62 -20.41
N GLU A 988 19.36 11.62 -21.63
CA GLU A 988 20.64 12.28 -21.92
C GLU A 988 20.55 13.82 -21.92
N GLU A 989 19.36 14.40 -22.04
CA GLU A 989 19.18 15.86 -22.08
C GLU A 989 18.78 16.47 -20.73
N SER A 990 17.88 15.82 -20.00
CA SER A 990 17.44 16.27 -18.67
C SER A 990 18.31 15.77 -17.52
N GLU A 991 19.16 14.75 -17.76
CA GLU A 991 19.92 14.01 -16.75
C GLU A 991 19.02 13.35 -15.67
N GLU A 992 17.71 13.26 -15.92
CA GLU A 992 16.75 12.63 -15.00
C GLU A 992 16.74 11.10 -15.17
N THR A 993 16.54 10.40 -14.05
CA THR A 993 16.34 8.95 -14.05
C THR A 993 14.85 8.66 -14.23
N ILE A 994 14.50 7.98 -15.32
CA ILE A 994 13.12 7.68 -15.69
C ILE A 994 12.87 6.18 -15.52
N ILE A 995 11.86 5.86 -14.70
CA ILE A 995 11.29 4.52 -14.57
C ILE A 995 10.05 4.40 -15.47
N SER A 996 9.86 3.25 -16.09
CA SER A 996 8.71 2.96 -16.95
C SER A 996 8.13 1.59 -16.63
N GLY A 997 6.81 1.45 -16.73
CA GLY A 997 6.08 0.22 -16.40
C GLY A 997 4.65 0.18 -16.92
N MET A 998 3.89 -0.79 -16.43
CA MET A 998 2.55 -1.14 -16.96
C MET A 998 1.41 -0.21 -16.53
N GLY A 999 1.63 0.69 -15.57
CA GLY A 999 0.62 1.62 -15.06
C GLY A 999 1.08 2.38 -13.82
N GLU A 1000 0.18 3.19 -13.27
CA GLU A 1000 0.43 4.06 -12.12
C GLU A 1000 0.63 3.24 -10.84
N LEU A 1001 -0.32 2.34 -10.55
CA LEU A 1001 -0.25 1.40 -9.44
C LEU A 1001 1.00 0.51 -9.51
N HIS A 1002 1.45 0.15 -10.72
CA HIS A 1002 2.71 -0.57 -10.93
C HIS A 1002 3.90 0.18 -10.34
N LEU A 1003 4.07 1.44 -10.74
CA LEU A 1003 5.22 2.25 -10.36
C LEU A 1003 5.16 2.68 -8.89
N ASP A 1004 3.97 3.02 -8.38
CA ASP A 1004 3.75 3.34 -6.97
C ASP A 1004 4.18 2.20 -6.04
N ILE A 1005 3.87 0.95 -6.41
CA ILE A 1005 4.28 -0.22 -5.63
C ILE A 1005 5.80 -0.40 -5.65
N TYR A 1006 6.49 -0.16 -6.78
CA TYR A 1006 7.97 -0.17 -6.78
C TYR A 1006 8.58 0.97 -5.95
N VAL A 1007 7.95 2.15 -5.92
CA VAL A 1007 8.39 3.27 -5.07
C VAL A 1007 8.21 2.95 -3.58
N GLU A 1008 7.09 2.37 -3.19
CA GLU A 1008 6.89 1.89 -1.80
C GLU A 1008 7.83 0.72 -1.45
N ARG A 1009 8.15 -0.17 -2.40
CA ARG A 1009 9.18 -1.21 -2.20
C ARG A 1009 10.58 -0.63 -1.98
N LEU A 1010 10.99 0.44 -2.69
CA LEU A 1010 12.23 1.16 -2.38
C LEU A 1010 12.24 1.68 -0.95
N ARG A 1011 11.11 2.27 -0.55
CA ARG A 1011 10.94 2.89 0.76
C ARG A 1011 10.98 1.88 1.90
N ARG A 1012 10.31 0.73 1.75
CA ARG A 1012 10.22 -0.31 2.78
C ARG A 1012 11.41 -1.27 2.78
N GLU A 1013 11.76 -1.84 1.63
CA GLU A 1013 12.81 -2.86 1.54
C GLU A 1013 14.23 -2.25 1.62
N TYR A 1014 14.44 -1.08 1.00
CA TYR A 1014 15.77 -0.45 0.90
C TYR A 1014 15.94 0.81 1.75
N LYS A 1015 14.86 1.29 2.40
CA LYS A 1015 14.85 2.52 3.22
C LYS A 1015 15.25 3.78 2.44
N VAL A 1016 14.97 3.80 1.13
CA VAL A 1016 15.24 4.94 0.24
C VAL A 1016 13.95 5.70 0.01
N ASP A 1017 13.81 6.89 0.61
CA ASP A 1017 12.74 7.82 0.25
C ASP A 1017 13.07 8.46 -1.12
N CYS A 1018 12.17 8.29 -2.08
CA CYS A 1018 12.26 8.91 -3.40
C CYS A 1018 11.25 10.07 -3.56
N GLU A 1019 11.59 11.01 -4.43
CA GLU A 1019 10.67 11.94 -5.05
C GLU A 1019 10.32 11.41 -6.44
N THR A 1020 9.02 11.38 -6.75
CA THR A 1020 8.48 11.05 -8.07
C THR A 1020 7.93 12.30 -8.74
N GLY A 1021 8.00 12.34 -10.06
CA GLY A 1021 7.49 13.45 -10.86
C GLY A 1021 7.18 13.05 -12.29
N LYS A 1022 6.58 13.96 -13.05
CA LYS A 1022 6.44 13.78 -14.50
C LYS A 1022 7.82 13.92 -15.15
N PRO A 1023 8.23 13.03 -16.07
CA PRO A 1023 9.42 13.22 -16.89
C PRO A 1023 9.43 14.61 -17.55
N ARG A 1024 10.59 15.28 -17.55
CA ARG A 1024 10.74 16.53 -18.30
C ARG A 1024 10.54 16.27 -19.78
N VAL A 1025 9.66 17.05 -20.40
CA VAL A 1025 9.47 17.05 -21.86
C VAL A 1025 10.64 17.81 -22.49
N ALA A 1026 11.32 17.18 -23.44
CA ALA A 1026 12.41 17.78 -24.22
C ALA A 1026 11.87 18.80 -25.23
N TYR A 1027 11.44 19.97 -24.75
CA TYR A 1027 11.05 21.09 -25.60
C TYR A 1027 12.23 21.60 -26.43
N ARG A 1028 11.94 22.35 -27.49
CA ARG A 1028 12.93 23.08 -28.30
C ARG A 1028 12.51 24.53 -28.42
N GLU A 1029 13.44 25.37 -28.85
CA GLU A 1029 13.16 26.77 -29.17
C GLU A 1029 13.44 27.02 -30.66
N THR A 1030 12.71 27.93 -31.30
CA THR A 1030 12.97 28.35 -32.68
C THR A 1030 12.54 29.80 -32.91
N ILE A 1031 12.82 30.35 -34.08
CA ILE A 1031 12.43 31.70 -34.50
C ILE A 1031 11.38 31.63 -35.61
N SER A 1032 10.42 32.55 -35.61
CA SER A 1032 9.29 32.54 -36.56
C SER A 1032 9.44 33.52 -37.72
N ARG A 1033 10.30 34.53 -37.58
CA ARG A 1033 10.54 35.57 -38.61
C ARG A 1033 11.99 36.03 -38.58
N ARG A 1034 12.41 36.68 -39.66
CA ARG A 1034 13.71 37.35 -39.73
C ARG A 1034 13.78 38.56 -38.78
N ALA A 1035 14.92 38.76 -38.14
CA ALA A 1035 15.27 40.00 -37.45
C ALA A 1035 16.76 40.36 -37.64
N ASP A 1036 17.04 41.62 -37.92
CA ASP A 1036 18.39 42.15 -38.09
C ASP A 1036 19.01 42.53 -36.72
N PHE A 1037 20.35 42.52 -36.61
CA PHE A 1037 21.07 42.83 -35.38
C PHE A 1037 22.35 43.64 -35.62
N ASP A 1038 22.64 44.54 -34.68
CA ASP A 1038 23.92 45.24 -34.53
C ASP A 1038 24.27 45.22 -33.03
N PHE A 1039 25.33 44.49 -32.69
CA PHE A 1039 25.77 44.31 -31.32
C PHE A 1039 27.25 44.68 -31.17
N LEU A 1040 27.52 45.60 -30.24
CA LEU A 1040 28.86 46.04 -29.88
C LEU A 1040 29.18 45.60 -28.44
N LEU A 1041 30.10 44.66 -28.30
CA LEU A 1041 30.77 44.35 -27.04
C LEU A 1041 31.94 45.32 -26.85
N LYS A 1042 31.93 46.08 -25.75
CA LYS A 1042 33.05 46.93 -25.33
C LYS A 1042 33.23 46.88 -23.81
N ARG A 1043 34.32 46.29 -23.32
CA ARG A 1043 34.70 46.26 -21.89
C ARG A 1043 36.16 46.66 -21.73
N GLN A 1044 36.45 47.57 -20.81
CA GLN A 1044 37.80 48.02 -20.52
C GLN A 1044 37.94 48.35 -19.03
N SER A 1045 38.68 47.53 -18.29
CA SER A 1045 38.81 47.60 -16.83
C SER A 1045 40.26 47.48 -16.34
N GLY A 1046 41.21 48.08 -17.08
CA GLY A 1046 42.62 48.19 -16.67
C GLY A 1046 43.59 47.17 -17.27
N GLY A 1047 43.29 46.62 -18.44
CA GLY A 1047 44.16 45.70 -19.20
C GLY A 1047 43.74 45.64 -20.68
N PRO A 1048 44.16 44.62 -21.45
CA PRO A 1048 43.59 44.33 -22.76
C PRO A 1048 42.06 44.26 -22.65
N GLY A 1049 41.36 45.01 -23.51
CA GLY A 1049 39.90 45.07 -23.47
C GLY A 1049 39.23 43.89 -24.18
N ASP A 1050 37.91 43.79 -24.03
CA ASP A 1050 37.07 43.07 -24.99
C ASP A 1050 36.46 44.10 -25.96
N TYR A 1051 36.76 43.99 -27.24
CA TYR A 1051 36.11 44.73 -28.32
C TYR A 1051 35.71 43.80 -29.47
N ALA A 1052 34.43 43.74 -29.77
CA ALA A 1052 33.90 43.12 -30.99
C ALA A 1052 32.56 43.74 -31.37
N ARG A 1053 32.39 44.10 -32.65
CA ARG A 1053 31.08 44.45 -33.21
C ARG A 1053 30.70 43.42 -34.26
N VAL A 1054 29.47 42.90 -34.17
CA VAL A 1054 28.91 41.94 -35.12
C VAL A 1054 27.57 42.48 -35.62
N VAL A 1055 27.42 42.55 -36.94
CA VAL A 1055 26.23 43.04 -37.64
C VAL A 1055 25.74 41.96 -38.61
N GLY A 1056 24.45 41.70 -38.61
CA GLY A 1056 23.88 40.61 -39.39
C GLY A 1056 22.38 40.48 -39.21
N PHE A 1057 21.85 39.30 -39.51
CA PHE A 1057 20.47 38.95 -39.25
C PHE A 1057 20.31 37.47 -38.90
N ILE A 1058 19.24 37.15 -38.18
CA ILE A 1058 18.79 35.78 -37.94
C ILE A 1058 17.47 35.54 -38.66
N GLU A 1059 17.29 34.36 -39.25
CA GLU A 1059 16.08 33.95 -39.97
C GLU A 1059 15.81 32.44 -39.81
N PRO A 1060 14.54 31.99 -39.85
CA PRO A 1060 14.22 30.56 -39.79
C PRO A 1060 14.84 29.79 -40.96
N ASN A 1061 15.37 28.60 -40.69
CA ASN A 1061 15.92 27.70 -41.70
C ASN A 1061 14.77 26.97 -42.43
N GLU A 1062 14.43 27.43 -43.63
CA GLU A 1062 13.40 26.81 -44.47
C GLU A 1062 13.83 25.47 -45.09
N LYS A 1063 15.15 25.21 -45.21
CA LYS A 1063 15.69 24.00 -45.86
C LYS A 1063 15.69 22.80 -44.93
N ASP A 1064 15.96 23.03 -43.65
CA ASP A 1064 16.00 22.02 -42.60
C ASP A 1064 15.49 22.66 -41.30
N LYS A 1065 14.36 22.17 -40.79
CA LYS A 1065 13.69 22.74 -39.61
C LYS A 1065 14.34 22.32 -38.29
N GLU A 1066 15.24 21.33 -38.31
CA GLU A 1066 15.89 20.80 -37.11
C GLU A 1066 17.37 21.24 -37.03
N ALA A 1067 18.04 21.46 -38.17
CA ALA A 1067 19.41 21.94 -38.20
C ALA A 1067 19.52 23.48 -38.09
N ASN A 1068 20.51 23.93 -37.30
CA ASN A 1068 20.94 25.33 -37.28
C ASN A 1068 22.03 25.58 -38.34
N TYR A 1069 22.07 26.78 -38.92
CA TYR A 1069 23.02 27.13 -39.98
C TYR A 1069 23.72 28.46 -39.71
N PHE A 1070 25.03 28.53 -39.99
CA PHE A 1070 25.84 29.74 -39.87
C PHE A 1070 26.43 30.11 -41.22
N GLU A 1071 26.26 31.37 -41.63
CA GLU A 1071 26.81 31.90 -42.87
C GLU A 1071 27.55 33.22 -42.64
N SER A 1072 28.71 33.39 -43.30
CA SER A 1072 29.37 34.69 -43.39
C SER A 1072 29.20 35.27 -44.78
N ARG A 1073 28.70 36.50 -44.84
CA ARG A 1073 28.59 37.34 -46.04
C ARG A 1073 29.36 38.66 -45.86
N VAL A 1074 30.45 38.63 -45.08
CA VAL A 1074 31.28 39.83 -44.81
C VAL A 1074 32.10 40.21 -46.05
N VAL A 1075 31.91 41.44 -46.53
CA VAL A 1075 32.62 41.98 -47.69
C VAL A 1075 33.66 43.02 -47.22
N GLY A 1076 34.89 42.95 -47.75
CA GLY A 1076 35.93 43.96 -47.49
C GLY A 1076 36.85 43.68 -46.29
N GLY A 1077 36.66 42.58 -45.55
CA GLY A 1077 37.61 42.13 -44.52
C GLY A 1077 37.50 42.82 -43.16
N ASN A 1078 36.40 43.54 -42.89
CA ASN A 1078 36.13 44.23 -41.62
C ASN A 1078 36.16 43.31 -40.38
N ILE A 1079 35.94 42.00 -40.58
CA ILE A 1079 36.22 40.94 -39.61
C ILE A 1079 37.17 39.93 -40.29
N PRO A 1080 38.40 39.72 -39.78
CA PRO A 1080 39.28 38.63 -40.19
C PRO A 1080 38.64 37.24 -40.09
N GLU A 1081 38.93 36.36 -41.06
CA GLU A 1081 38.37 34.99 -41.13
C GLU A 1081 38.57 34.17 -39.85
N LYS A 1082 39.69 34.38 -39.14
CA LYS A 1082 39.96 33.76 -37.84
C LYS A 1082 38.84 34.01 -36.82
N TYR A 1083 38.33 35.24 -36.76
CA TYR A 1083 37.25 35.61 -35.83
C TYR A 1083 35.87 35.17 -36.35
N LEU A 1084 35.67 35.00 -37.66
CA LEU A 1084 34.42 34.45 -38.21
C LEU A 1084 34.17 33.01 -37.75
N SER A 1085 35.22 32.19 -37.65
CA SER A 1085 35.12 30.85 -37.04
C SER A 1085 34.74 30.91 -35.55
N ALA A 1086 35.17 31.95 -34.83
CA ALA A 1086 34.77 32.19 -33.44
C ALA A 1086 33.31 32.67 -33.33
N CYS A 1087 32.80 33.45 -34.28
CA CYS A 1087 31.38 33.78 -34.37
C CYS A 1087 30.52 32.52 -34.60
N GLY A 1088 30.93 31.62 -35.51
CA GLY A 1088 30.22 30.35 -35.76
C GLY A 1088 30.11 29.49 -34.50
N LYS A 1089 31.21 29.32 -33.77
CA LYS A 1089 31.20 28.64 -32.45
C LYS A 1089 30.33 29.36 -31.42
N GLY A 1090 30.38 30.69 -31.38
CA GLY A 1090 29.51 31.48 -30.51
C GLY A 1090 28.02 31.33 -30.83
N PHE A 1091 27.66 31.09 -32.09
CA PHE A 1091 26.29 30.75 -32.49
C PHE A 1091 25.90 29.33 -32.07
N GLU A 1092 26.76 28.34 -32.28
CA GLU A 1092 26.55 26.96 -31.79
C GLU A 1092 26.35 26.92 -30.27
N GLU A 1093 27.23 27.59 -29.50
CA GLU A 1093 27.13 27.72 -28.05
C GLU A 1093 25.85 28.45 -27.61
N ALA A 1094 25.40 29.47 -28.36
CA ALA A 1094 24.15 30.16 -28.09
C ALA A 1094 22.91 29.28 -28.35
N CYS A 1095 22.97 28.41 -29.35
CA CYS A 1095 21.88 27.48 -29.68
C CYS A 1095 21.75 26.33 -28.66
N LEU A 1096 22.80 26.00 -27.89
CA LEU A 1096 22.70 24.97 -26.84
C LEU A 1096 21.75 25.35 -25.69
N LYS A 1097 21.58 26.66 -25.41
CA LYS A 1097 20.71 27.17 -24.34
C LYS A 1097 19.94 28.40 -24.81
N GLY A 1098 18.72 28.15 -25.27
CA GLY A 1098 17.81 29.14 -25.81
C GLY A 1098 17.37 30.19 -24.78
N PRO A 1099 16.97 31.40 -25.22
CA PRO A 1099 16.69 32.51 -24.31
C PRO A 1099 15.34 32.43 -23.58
N LEU A 1100 14.38 31.61 -24.04
CA LEU A 1100 13.03 31.55 -23.47
C LEU A 1100 12.91 30.54 -22.32
N LEU A 1101 13.45 29.34 -22.49
CA LEU A 1101 13.36 28.22 -21.55
C LEU A 1101 14.71 27.58 -21.21
N GLY A 1102 15.79 27.97 -21.90
CA GLY A 1102 17.10 27.34 -21.75
C GLY A 1102 17.23 26.00 -22.48
N HIS A 1103 16.28 25.64 -23.34
CA HIS A 1103 16.30 24.43 -24.16
C HIS A 1103 17.09 24.65 -25.47
N ARG A 1104 17.44 23.57 -26.18
CA ARG A 1104 18.15 23.68 -27.46
C ARG A 1104 17.31 24.43 -28.51
N VAL A 1105 17.93 25.39 -29.17
CA VAL A 1105 17.38 26.06 -30.35
C VAL A 1105 17.58 25.18 -31.58
N ILE A 1106 16.56 25.06 -32.42
CA ILE A 1106 16.62 24.36 -33.71
C ILE A 1106 16.03 25.21 -34.85
N GLY A 1107 16.42 24.92 -36.09
CA GLY A 1107 15.90 25.59 -37.28
C GLY A 1107 16.23 27.09 -37.37
N ALA A 1108 17.32 27.55 -36.75
CA ALA A 1108 17.77 28.94 -36.83
C ALA A 1108 18.96 29.11 -37.78
N SER A 1109 18.91 30.13 -38.64
CA SER A 1109 20.04 30.56 -39.47
C SER A 1109 20.58 31.89 -38.98
N LEU A 1110 21.89 32.01 -38.78
CA LEU A 1110 22.57 33.27 -38.44
C LEU A 1110 23.54 33.69 -39.56
N ILE A 1111 23.28 34.86 -40.14
CA ILE A 1111 24.05 35.42 -41.26
C ILE A 1111 24.78 36.66 -40.77
N VAL A 1112 26.12 36.64 -40.74
CA VAL A 1112 26.95 37.81 -40.41
C VAL A 1112 27.28 38.57 -41.70
N THR A 1113 26.90 39.85 -41.77
CA THR A 1113 27.09 40.70 -42.96
C THR A 1113 28.21 41.73 -42.82
N ASP A 1114 28.45 42.23 -41.61
CA ASP A 1114 29.49 43.25 -41.34
C ASP A 1114 29.92 43.24 -39.86
N GLY A 1115 30.90 44.06 -39.50
CA GLY A 1115 31.30 44.25 -38.10
C GLY A 1115 32.52 45.18 -37.95
N ALA A 1116 33.15 45.14 -36.78
CA ALA A 1116 34.35 45.92 -36.51
C ALA A 1116 35.26 45.25 -35.48
N THR A 1117 36.58 45.37 -35.71
CA THR A 1117 37.66 44.96 -34.82
C THR A 1117 38.40 46.15 -34.21
N HIS A 1118 39.06 45.94 -33.06
CA HIS A 1118 40.06 46.85 -32.49
C HIS A 1118 41.41 46.14 -32.42
N VAL A 1119 42.50 46.87 -32.72
CA VAL A 1119 43.84 46.29 -32.96
C VAL A 1119 44.42 45.60 -31.72
N THR A 1120 44.09 46.07 -30.50
CA THR A 1120 44.61 45.51 -29.24
C THR A 1120 43.60 44.70 -28.44
N ASP A 1121 42.31 44.92 -28.67
CA ASP A 1121 41.23 44.46 -27.78
C ASP A 1121 40.27 43.45 -28.44
N SER A 1122 40.49 43.11 -29.72
CA SER A 1122 39.73 42.04 -30.39
C SER A 1122 40.39 40.67 -30.22
N SER A 1123 39.61 39.72 -29.73
CA SER A 1123 40.01 38.34 -29.49
C SER A 1123 38.96 37.36 -30.01
N ASP A 1124 39.35 36.09 -30.19
CA ASP A 1124 38.41 35.01 -30.56
C ASP A 1124 37.28 34.90 -29.52
N TYR A 1125 37.61 35.11 -28.23
CA TYR A 1125 36.66 35.15 -27.12
C TYR A 1125 35.67 36.33 -27.24
N ALA A 1126 36.15 37.54 -27.55
CA ALA A 1126 35.30 38.71 -27.70
C ALA A 1126 34.27 38.56 -28.83
N PHE A 1127 34.66 37.98 -29.97
CA PHE A 1127 33.74 37.72 -31.09
C PHE A 1127 32.74 36.58 -30.83
N ASN A 1128 33.18 35.51 -30.15
CA ASN A 1128 32.27 34.46 -29.68
C ASN A 1128 31.22 35.04 -28.72
N LEU A 1129 31.66 35.74 -27.67
CA LEU A 1129 30.76 36.34 -26.67
C LEU A 1129 29.84 37.41 -27.26
N ALA A 1130 30.34 38.26 -28.17
CA ALA A 1130 29.51 39.23 -28.88
C ALA A 1130 28.42 38.55 -29.72
N THR A 1131 28.73 37.41 -30.36
CA THR A 1131 27.74 36.63 -31.13
C THR A 1131 26.69 36.01 -30.21
N GLN A 1132 27.09 35.43 -29.07
CA GLN A 1132 26.13 34.91 -28.07
C GLN A 1132 25.18 36.00 -27.56
N MET A 1133 25.70 37.20 -27.27
CA MET A 1133 24.89 38.32 -26.76
C MET A 1133 24.01 38.93 -27.85
N ALA A 1134 24.48 39.02 -29.10
CA ALA A 1134 23.69 39.44 -30.25
C ALA A 1134 22.48 38.51 -30.44
N PHE A 1135 22.73 37.19 -30.50
CA PHE A 1135 21.70 36.17 -30.64
C PHE A 1135 20.65 36.27 -29.52
N ARG A 1136 21.06 36.30 -28.25
CA ARG A 1136 20.13 36.41 -27.10
C ARG A 1136 19.29 37.69 -27.13
N LYS A 1137 19.85 38.81 -27.61
CA LYS A 1137 19.13 40.09 -27.69
C LYS A 1137 18.08 40.08 -28.82
N THR A 1138 18.39 39.48 -29.96
CA THR A 1138 17.55 39.51 -31.17
C THR A 1138 16.55 38.36 -31.25
N PHE A 1139 16.73 37.28 -30.48
CA PHE A 1139 15.81 36.14 -30.45
C PHE A 1139 14.33 36.50 -30.14
N PRO A 1140 14.02 37.41 -29.19
CA PRO A 1140 12.64 37.87 -28.98
C PRO A 1140 12.10 38.67 -30.19
N ASP A 1141 12.94 39.50 -30.81
CA ASP A 1141 12.59 40.32 -31.97
C ASP A 1141 12.30 39.45 -33.21
N ALA A 1142 13.02 38.33 -33.37
CA ALA A 1142 12.78 37.27 -34.36
C ALA A 1142 11.52 36.42 -34.07
N GLY A 1143 10.75 36.76 -33.03
CA GLY A 1143 9.52 36.07 -32.65
C GLY A 1143 9.80 34.65 -32.20
N GLY A 1144 10.56 34.50 -31.11
CA GLY A 1144 10.89 33.21 -30.51
C GLY A 1144 9.64 32.39 -30.12
N VAL A 1145 9.60 31.14 -30.58
CA VAL A 1145 8.53 30.16 -30.35
C VAL A 1145 9.10 28.94 -29.64
N VAL A 1146 8.34 28.39 -28.69
CA VAL A 1146 8.64 27.09 -28.07
C VAL A 1146 8.02 26.00 -28.93
N LEU A 1147 8.80 24.96 -29.24
CA LEU A 1147 8.34 23.76 -29.93
C LEU A 1147 8.16 22.63 -28.93
N GLU A 1148 7.06 21.89 -29.05
CA GLU A 1148 6.79 20.67 -28.31
C GLU A 1148 6.93 19.42 -29.19
N PRO A 1149 7.34 18.27 -28.63
CA PRO A 1149 7.39 17.01 -29.38
C PRO A 1149 5.98 16.44 -29.55
N LEU A 1150 5.59 16.18 -30.80
CA LEU A 1150 4.39 15.42 -31.15
C LEU A 1150 4.72 13.92 -31.23
N MET A 1151 3.83 13.13 -30.65
CA MET A 1151 3.87 11.68 -30.63
C MET A 1151 2.84 11.14 -31.61
N LYS A 1152 3.26 10.29 -32.53
CA LYS A 1152 2.36 9.45 -33.32
C LYS A 1152 1.84 8.35 -32.39
N THR A 1153 0.57 8.47 -32.02
CA THR A 1153 -0.10 7.58 -31.07
C THR A 1153 -1.04 6.65 -31.83
N THR A 1154 -0.85 5.35 -31.68
CA THR A 1154 -1.75 4.32 -32.24
C THR A 1154 -2.55 3.70 -31.10
N ILE A 1155 -3.87 3.69 -31.20
CA ILE A 1155 -4.78 3.20 -30.15
C ILE A 1155 -5.64 2.09 -30.75
N THR A 1156 -5.66 0.92 -30.12
CA THR A 1156 -6.51 -0.20 -30.51
C THR A 1156 -7.49 -0.51 -29.39
N ALA A 1157 -8.79 -0.58 -29.70
CA ALA A 1157 -9.83 -0.89 -28.73
C ALA A 1157 -11.05 -1.54 -29.41
N PRO A 1158 -11.95 -2.21 -28.66
CA PRO A 1158 -13.18 -2.77 -29.21
C PRO A 1158 -14.10 -1.72 -29.84
N ALA A 1159 -14.76 -2.08 -30.95
CA ALA A 1159 -15.60 -1.18 -31.74
C ALA A 1159 -16.70 -0.45 -30.92
N GLU A 1160 -17.22 -1.10 -29.88
CA GLU A 1160 -18.22 -0.54 -28.95
C GLU A 1160 -17.75 0.76 -28.24
N PHE A 1161 -16.43 1.00 -28.12
CA PHE A 1161 -15.87 2.18 -27.45
C PHE A 1161 -15.35 3.27 -28.41
N GLN A 1162 -15.52 3.12 -29.73
CA GLN A 1162 -14.98 4.04 -30.73
C GLN A 1162 -15.35 5.51 -30.44
N GLY A 1163 -16.62 5.79 -30.14
CA GLY A 1163 -17.08 7.14 -29.81
C GLY A 1163 -16.45 7.74 -28.55
N ALA A 1164 -16.18 6.91 -27.52
CA ALA A 1164 -15.55 7.37 -26.29
C ALA A 1164 -14.07 7.73 -26.51
N VAL A 1165 -13.35 6.92 -27.28
CA VAL A 1165 -11.94 7.19 -27.63
C VAL A 1165 -11.82 8.41 -28.55
N LEU A 1166 -12.69 8.56 -29.56
CA LEU A 1166 -12.74 9.76 -30.41
C LEU A 1166 -12.93 11.05 -29.59
N MET A 1167 -13.85 11.06 -28.61
CA MET A 1167 -14.04 12.20 -27.71
C MET A 1167 -12.84 12.48 -26.80
N LEU A 1168 -12.10 11.44 -26.39
CA LEU A 1168 -10.89 11.59 -25.57
C LEU A 1168 -9.74 12.20 -26.38
N MET A 1169 -9.57 11.78 -27.64
CA MET A 1169 -8.48 12.24 -28.52
C MET A 1169 -8.70 13.64 -29.07
N ASN A 1170 -9.94 14.02 -29.40
CA ASN A 1170 -10.29 15.39 -29.81
C ASN A 1170 -9.94 16.48 -28.77
N LYS A 1171 -9.68 16.11 -27.50
CA LYS A 1171 -9.22 17.03 -26.45
C LYS A 1171 -7.68 17.10 -26.31
N ARG A 1172 -6.92 16.22 -26.97
CA ARG A 1172 -5.49 15.98 -26.73
C ARG A 1172 -4.61 16.10 -27.97
N GLY A 1173 -5.17 15.98 -29.17
CA GLY A 1173 -4.45 16.17 -30.42
C GLY A 1173 -5.31 15.97 -31.66
N ASN A 1174 -4.64 15.81 -32.81
CA ASN A 1174 -5.28 15.69 -34.11
C ASN A 1174 -5.37 14.21 -34.50
N ILE A 1175 -6.57 13.74 -34.85
CA ILE A 1175 -6.76 12.40 -35.39
C ILE A 1175 -6.32 12.42 -36.87
N VAL A 1176 -5.43 11.51 -37.24
CA VAL A 1176 -4.90 11.36 -38.60
C VAL A 1176 -5.72 10.33 -39.37
N ASP A 1177 -5.99 9.17 -38.77
CA ASP A 1177 -6.70 8.08 -39.40
C ASP A 1177 -7.48 7.21 -38.38
N THR A 1178 -8.45 6.44 -38.86
CA THR A 1178 -9.21 5.48 -38.05
C THR A 1178 -9.67 4.29 -38.91
N GLU A 1179 -9.03 3.15 -38.72
CA GLU A 1179 -9.40 1.87 -39.30
C GLU A 1179 -10.41 1.15 -38.39
N VAL A 1180 -11.52 0.65 -38.95
CA VAL A 1180 -12.58 -0.03 -38.17
C VAL A 1180 -12.73 -1.47 -38.68
N GLY A 1181 -12.34 -2.43 -37.84
CA GLY A 1181 -12.59 -3.86 -38.05
C GLY A 1181 -13.95 -4.31 -37.49
N SER A 1182 -14.21 -5.62 -37.50
CA SER A 1182 -15.50 -6.17 -37.02
C SER A 1182 -15.65 -6.13 -35.49
N ASP A 1183 -14.56 -6.45 -34.78
CA ASP A 1183 -14.56 -6.61 -33.31
C ASP A 1183 -13.76 -5.47 -32.63
N GLU A 1184 -12.71 -4.97 -33.30
CA GLU A 1184 -11.79 -3.93 -32.81
C GLU A 1184 -11.59 -2.84 -33.89
N PHE A 1185 -11.27 -1.63 -33.45
CA PHE A 1185 -10.86 -0.51 -34.30
C PHE A 1185 -9.47 -0.02 -33.87
N THR A 1186 -8.74 0.57 -34.81
CA THR A 1186 -7.43 1.17 -34.59
C THR A 1186 -7.46 2.64 -35.04
N MET A 1187 -7.04 3.55 -34.16
CA MET A 1187 -6.98 4.99 -34.43
C MET A 1187 -5.53 5.47 -34.39
N ILE A 1188 -5.15 6.28 -35.37
CA ILE A 1188 -3.84 6.93 -35.41
C ILE A 1188 -4.05 8.44 -35.21
N ALA A 1189 -3.36 9.01 -34.23
CA ALA A 1189 -3.46 10.44 -33.89
C ALA A 1189 -2.08 11.03 -33.57
N GLU A 1190 -1.91 12.33 -33.83
CA GLU A 1190 -0.74 13.09 -33.39
C GLU A 1190 -1.10 13.92 -32.16
N CYS A 1191 -0.39 13.68 -31.05
CA CYS A 1191 -0.64 14.30 -29.76
C CYS A 1191 0.65 14.82 -29.12
N SER A 1192 0.58 15.95 -28.42
CA SER A 1192 1.71 16.44 -27.63
C SER A 1192 2.08 15.44 -26.53
N LEU A 1193 3.37 15.15 -26.35
CA LEU A 1193 3.85 14.29 -25.26
C LEU A 1193 3.38 14.81 -23.88
N ASN A 1194 3.31 16.13 -23.71
CA ASN A 1194 2.82 16.75 -22.47
C ASN A 1194 1.32 16.46 -22.22
N ALA A 1195 0.53 16.34 -23.29
CA ALA A 1195 -0.89 15.99 -23.21
C ALA A 1195 -1.12 14.47 -23.00
N MET A 1196 -0.08 13.63 -23.16
CA MET A 1196 -0.15 12.17 -23.01
C MET A 1196 0.14 11.67 -21.59
N PHE A 1197 0.62 12.51 -20.68
CA PHE A 1197 0.78 12.12 -19.27
C PHE A 1197 -0.57 11.70 -18.64
N GLY A 1198 -0.60 10.50 -18.05
CA GLY A 1198 -1.82 9.90 -17.50
C GLY A 1198 -2.83 9.45 -18.56
N PHE A 1199 -2.46 9.37 -19.84
CA PHE A 1199 -3.39 8.93 -20.90
C PHE A 1199 -3.86 7.49 -20.70
N SER A 1200 -2.97 6.58 -20.30
CA SER A 1200 -3.28 5.17 -20.02
C SER A 1200 -4.49 5.00 -19.08
N THR A 1201 -4.51 5.73 -17.95
CA THR A 1201 -5.59 5.71 -16.96
C THR A 1201 -6.92 6.18 -17.57
N HIS A 1202 -6.91 7.26 -18.37
CA HIS A 1202 -8.10 7.78 -19.04
C HIS A 1202 -8.61 6.84 -20.15
N LEU A 1203 -7.71 6.26 -20.96
CA LEU A 1203 -8.07 5.31 -22.01
C LEU A 1203 -8.69 4.05 -21.41
N ARG A 1204 -8.10 3.50 -20.35
CA ARG A 1204 -8.64 2.35 -19.62
C ARG A 1204 -10.01 2.66 -19.03
N ALA A 1205 -10.22 3.83 -18.42
CA ALA A 1205 -11.54 4.23 -17.93
C ALA A 1205 -12.58 4.31 -19.07
N ALA A 1206 -12.23 4.92 -20.20
CA ALA A 1206 -13.13 5.07 -21.36
C ALA A 1206 -13.47 3.75 -22.09
N THR A 1207 -12.57 2.75 -22.02
CA THR A 1207 -12.68 1.45 -22.73
C THR A 1207 -12.96 0.26 -21.81
N GLN A 1208 -13.32 0.52 -20.54
CA GLN A 1208 -13.48 -0.50 -19.50
C GLN A 1208 -12.22 -1.40 -19.33
N GLY A 1209 -11.03 -0.87 -19.58
CA GLY A 1209 -9.75 -1.56 -19.49
C GLY A 1209 -9.41 -2.44 -20.71
N LYS A 1210 -10.11 -2.30 -21.84
CA LYS A 1210 -9.88 -3.09 -23.07
C LYS A 1210 -9.04 -2.37 -24.13
N GLY A 1211 -8.81 -1.06 -23.98
CA GLY A 1211 -8.02 -0.27 -24.92
C GLY A 1211 -6.52 -0.32 -24.62
N GLU A 1212 -5.74 -0.51 -25.67
CA GLU A 1212 -4.28 -0.49 -25.68
C GLU A 1212 -3.79 0.67 -26.55
N PHE A 1213 -2.59 1.20 -26.28
CA PHE A 1213 -1.97 2.21 -27.13
C PHE A 1213 -0.45 2.07 -27.19
N SER A 1214 0.13 2.47 -28.30
CA SER A 1214 1.57 2.70 -28.48
C SER A 1214 1.80 4.16 -28.92
N MET A 1215 2.98 4.70 -28.64
CA MET A 1215 3.36 6.04 -29.05
C MET A 1215 4.84 6.11 -29.44
N GLU A 1216 5.12 6.77 -30.56
CA GLU A 1216 6.47 7.00 -31.10
C GLU A 1216 6.66 8.48 -31.40
N PHE A 1217 7.89 9.00 -31.33
CA PHE A 1217 8.17 10.39 -31.69
C PHE A 1217 7.91 10.62 -33.18
N SER A 1218 7.13 11.65 -33.53
CA SER A 1218 6.83 12.04 -34.91
C SER A 1218 7.75 13.18 -35.36
N HIS A 1219 7.57 14.37 -34.78
CA HIS A 1219 8.31 15.59 -35.10
C HIS A 1219 8.07 16.68 -34.04
N TYR A 1220 8.79 17.80 -34.14
CA TYR A 1220 8.55 19.00 -33.32
C TYR A 1220 7.54 19.96 -33.98
N SER A 1221 6.58 20.48 -33.20
CA SER A 1221 5.61 21.48 -33.65
C SER A 1221 5.51 22.68 -32.70
N ALA A 1222 5.01 23.82 -33.17
CA ALA A 1222 4.83 25.01 -32.33
C ALA A 1222 3.82 24.78 -31.20
N ALA A 1223 4.25 24.97 -29.95
CA ALA A 1223 3.41 24.79 -28.77
C ALA A 1223 2.29 25.85 -28.70
N PRO A 1224 1.10 25.50 -28.18
CA PRO A 1224 0.00 26.45 -28.00
C PRO A 1224 0.42 27.71 -27.22
N PRO A 1225 -0.04 28.92 -27.60
CA PRO A 1225 0.38 30.18 -26.96
C PRO A 1225 0.09 30.28 -25.46
N HIS A 1226 -0.87 29.51 -24.94
CA HIS A 1226 -1.11 29.38 -23.50
C HIS A 1226 0.02 28.60 -22.82
N LEU A 1227 0.36 27.42 -23.35
CA LEU A 1227 1.41 26.56 -22.84
C LEU A 1227 2.79 27.24 -22.90
N GLN A 1228 3.10 27.94 -24.00
CA GLN A 1228 4.35 28.71 -24.10
C GLN A 1228 4.48 29.76 -22.97
N LYS A 1229 3.41 30.50 -22.66
CA LYS A 1229 3.43 31.50 -21.57
C LYS A 1229 3.62 30.86 -20.20
N GLU A 1230 2.99 29.71 -19.97
CA GLU A 1230 3.10 28.96 -18.72
C GLU A 1230 4.52 28.43 -18.50
N LEU A 1231 5.12 27.81 -19.53
CA LEU A 1231 6.49 27.30 -19.50
C LEU A 1231 7.51 28.42 -19.22
N VAL A 1232 7.39 29.56 -19.92
CA VAL A 1232 8.27 30.72 -19.70
C VAL A 1232 8.12 31.28 -18.28
N ALA A 1233 6.90 31.40 -17.77
CA ALA A 1233 6.66 31.85 -16.40
C ALA A 1233 7.24 30.89 -15.33
N ASN A 1234 7.23 29.58 -15.59
CA ASN A 1234 7.81 28.58 -14.70
C ASN A 1234 9.35 28.60 -14.75
N TYR A 1235 9.94 28.73 -15.94
CA TYR A 1235 11.39 28.90 -16.09
C TYR A 1235 11.92 30.17 -15.41
N GLN A 1236 11.18 31.28 -15.53
CA GLN A 1236 11.51 32.54 -14.83
C GLN A 1236 11.57 32.36 -13.31
N LYS A 1237 10.57 31.67 -12.71
CA LYS A 1237 10.56 31.33 -11.27
C LYS A 1237 11.73 30.43 -10.89
N GLU A 1238 12.08 29.45 -11.72
CA GLU A 1238 13.22 28.57 -11.46
C GLU A 1238 14.54 29.37 -11.42
N LEU A 1239 14.74 30.28 -12.38
CA LEU A 1239 15.91 31.18 -12.40
C LEU A 1239 15.97 32.09 -11.16
N ASP A 1240 14.85 32.67 -10.73
CA ASP A 1240 14.84 33.53 -9.55
C ASP A 1240 15.05 32.73 -8.25
N SER A 1241 14.59 31.48 -8.18
CA SER A 1241 14.91 30.56 -7.07
C SER A 1241 16.40 30.17 -7.02
N LYS A 1242 17.07 30.09 -8.17
CA LYS A 1242 18.52 29.83 -8.30
C LYS A 1242 19.39 31.07 -8.07
N ARG A 1243 18.78 32.27 -7.97
CA ARG A 1243 19.44 33.53 -7.62
C ARG A 1243 19.30 33.90 -6.13
N THR A 1244 18.34 33.27 -5.45
CA THR A 1244 18.06 33.48 -4.02
C THR A 1244 18.62 32.37 -3.11
N LYS A 1245 19.08 31.27 -3.71
CA LYS A 1245 20.03 30.31 -3.11
C LYS A 1245 21.46 30.67 -3.50
#